data_AF-A0A9W7A000-F1
#
_entry.id   AF-A0A9W7A000-F1
#
_cell.length_a   1.000
_cell.length_b   1.000
_cell.length_c   1.000
_cell.angle_alpha   90.00
_cell.angle_beta   90.00
_cell.angle_gamma   90.00
#
_symmetry.space_group_name_H-M   'P 1'
#
loop_
_entity.id
_entity.type
_entity.pdbx_description
1 polymer ?
#
loop_
_entity_poly.entity_id
_entity_poly.type
_entity_poly.pdbx_seq_one_letter_code
_entity_poly.pdbx_strand_id
1 'polypeptide(L)'
;MEDLREALTLLTPPVEGKKYNLPKLKSIPYLVDPSEPVQTVDLTDRDSHPSLYPQSYAGEGVVSKGPLKDKSTVPIADIEGDVDWLFGVIDEEIGDGGGGGGGGGWRDVAAVAGSEDGSSSEDESDDEILQVDESLPPLPPPPPRQRKFSCRKDLLSTSRCRELIGSNPAIEYPFNLDTFQLQAVARLHQFKSVFVSAHTSSGKTLVSEYGAMLSIKRGRRAIYTSPIKALSNQKFRDFQGVYGAENVGIITGDVQINQGAALLIMTTEVLRSMLYRGSDVIKDTETIIFDECHYLNDPERGVVYEECIVMLGSNPVMIFLSATTDNGVGFCDWVAGVTARDVHFIETRKRVVPLKHQLYVGGERVTIKSGEGGYEVKGWEKAKALVGKKAGKRAASAPRGGRPAWQDGGGKSQWQSLVRHMEKEELLPGIVFSFSKRKCQEIADWVASLNLNSKGEQSAVVRFGSELKSRLSDKDASLPQVLHTIELAKVGVGVHHGGMLPVLKEFVEILFSRGLVKILCATETFAMGVNMPSKSVMFSEIRKNDGTQFRCLLPGEYTQMAGRAGRRGLDDVGVVVVPCFAGEIVPSEVLKQMLTGKASRLQSQFRLTYAMILNLIRLEDMNVEDMMRRSFSEFRTQKVLGDMDVDGEIKSLREMVKAVEDRGEDEGEEMRSYIEATQRVARLTSDLVKFAMDRGGGDNVLTSKMKPKVEDDFFGGMKPKGAGGGGGGGGGGGKGKYLIECEKVVECMRGDGEVLDLRMACKGCKGDIGFVEGAGLLMDMAHGLKGFDVHGKTGMEGVYVGIKEVMDLEEKIRKLEHMSGVEALELFPDFRARKSVLHALGYINASETAELKGRAAVNVTTNESLILTEAAFQGVLDPLNPMEIAAVCSSLIFQDRRAAEDVSELPDTARKAVAEMKSIAVMLAKAQSEAGIETVVEDFVGEYLKFGLSTVTYEWACGVPFVDICRLTEVQEGTIVRTLVRLDEVLRELGKIAKVTGDAALFEKAEEASILIKRDICFCSSLYLS
;
A
#
# COMPACT_ATOMS: atom_id res chain seq x y z
N MET A 1 24.99 -26.21 18.58
CA MET A 1 25.96 -26.46 19.67
C MET A 1 27.40 -26.39 19.14
N GLU A 2 27.68 -26.99 17.98
CA GLU A 2 28.96 -26.78 17.28
C GLU A 2 29.12 -25.33 16.78
N ASP A 3 28.05 -24.70 16.28
CA ASP A 3 28.08 -23.29 15.86
C ASP A 3 28.37 -22.31 17.01
N LEU A 4 27.89 -22.64 18.22
CA LEU A 4 28.15 -21.85 19.43
C LEU A 4 29.60 -22.01 19.90
N ARG A 5 30.21 -23.16 19.60
CA ARG A 5 31.62 -23.46 19.83
C ARG A 5 32.51 -22.72 18.83
N GLU A 6 32.11 -22.66 17.57
CA GLU A 6 32.82 -21.96 16.50
C GLU A 6 32.81 -20.44 16.72
N ALA A 7 31.66 -19.88 17.14
CA ALA A 7 31.53 -18.47 17.53
C ALA A 7 32.40 -18.09 18.74
N LEU A 8 32.51 -18.97 19.75
CA LEU A 8 33.36 -18.74 20.92
C LEU A 8 34.87 -18.84 20.61
N THR A 9 35.24 -19.58 19.56
CA THR A 9 36.64 -19.74 19.15
C THR A 9 37.13 -18.55 18.29
N LEU A 10 36.22 -17.88 17.58
CA LEU A 10 36.51 -16.67 16.78
C LEU A 10 36.67 -15.39 17.63
N LEU A 11 36.15 -15.37 18.86
CA LEU A 11 36.12 -14.20 19.74
C LEU A 11 37.26 -14.15 20.78
N THR A 12 38.21 -15.08 20.74
CA THR A 12 39.34 -15.12 21.69
C THR A 12 40.69 -15.27 20.99
N PRO A 13 41.68 -14.37 21.19
CA PRO A 13 43.03 -14.61 20.70
C PRO A 13 43.69 -15.73 21.53
N PRO A 14 44.57 -16.56 20.94
CA PRO A 14 45.18 -17.69 21.65
C PRO A 14 46.16 -17.16 22.69
N VAL A 15 45.84 -17.33 23.97
CA VAL A 15 46.81 -17.19 25.06
C VAL A 15 47.37 -18.58 25.36
N GLU A 16 48.62 -18.82 25.00
CA GLU A 16 49.32 -20.07 25.33
C GLU A 16 49.33 -20.30 26.86
N GLY A 17 48.88 -21.48 27.29
CA GLY A 17 49.27 -22.04 28.58
C GLY A 17 48.22 -22.14 29.70
N LYS A 18 46.91 -21.92 29.47
CA LYS A 18 45.89 -22.20 30.50
C LYS A 18 44.75 -23.10 29.99
N LYS A 19 44.58 -24.27 30.62
CA LYS A 19 43.41 -25.15 30.44
C LYS A 19 42.21 -24.57 31.19
N TYR A 20 41.13 -24.28 30.49
CA TYR A 20 39.83 -23.93 31.10
C TYR A 20 39.16 -25.19 31.66
N ASN A 21 38.82 -25.17 32.95
CA ASN A 21 38.01 -26.21 33.60
C ASN A 21 36.55 -25.70 33.63
N LEU A 22 35.69 -26.27 32.78
CA LEU A 22 34.26 -25.99 32.82
C LEU A 22 33.59 -26.71 34.02
N PRO A 23 32.64 -26.07 34.74
CA PRO A 23 31.95 -26.72 35.85
C PRO A 23 31.04 -27.86 35.38
N LYS A 24 31.00 -28.96 36.13
CA LYS A 24 30.07 -30.08 35.90
C LYS A 24 28.62 -29.65 36.18
N LEU A 25 27.82 -29.52 35.13
CA LEU A 25 26.35 -29.40 35.21
C LEU A 25 25.75 -30.73 35.70
N LYS A 26 25.04 -30.69 36.83
CA LYS A 26 24.21 -31.81 37.32
C LYS A 26 22.89 -31.85 36.54
N SER A 27 22.51 -33.06 36.18
CA SER A 27 21.33 -33.51 35.41
C SER A 27 20.00 -32.81 35.71
N ILE A 28 19.28 -32.41 34.65
CA ILE A 28 17.82 -32.24 34.62
C ILE A 28 17.26 -33.31 33.65
N PRO A 29 16.18 -34.04 34.01
CA PRO A 29 15.68 -35.18 33.26
C PRO A 29 14.78 -34.71 32.12
N TYR A 30 15.16 -35.04 30.88
CA TYR A 30 14.32 -35.31 29.69
C TYR A 30 15.24 -35.23 28.47
N LEU A 31 16.09 -36.24 28.33
CA LEU A 31 16.80 -36.54 27.08
C LEU A 31 16.71 -38.05 26.90
N VAL A 32 16.04 -38.45 25.82
CA VAL A 32 16.01 -39.82 25.31
C VAL A 32 17.44 -40.15 24.84
N ASP A 33 17.92 -41.32 25.23
CA ASP A 33 19.28 -41.81 24.98
C ASP A 33 19.51 -42.06 23.47
N PRO A 34 20.57 -41.52 22.83
CA PRO A 34 20.86 -41.75 21.41
C PRO A 34 21.49 -43.13 21.09
N SER A 35 21.51 -44.07 22.04
CA SER A 35 22.13 -45.40 21.84
C SER A 35 21.17 -46.55 21.55
N GLU A 36 19.88 -46.29 21.28
CA GLU A 36 18.98 -47.32 20.74
C GLU A 36 19.01 -47.35 19.20
N PRO A 37 19.12 -48.54 18.58
CA PRO A 37 19.07 -48.67 17.13
C PRO A 37 17.68 -48.29 16.61
N VAL A 38 17.65 -47.36 15.65
CA VAL A 38 16.45 -47.02 14.87
C VAL A 38 15.88 -48.30 14.25
N GLN A 39 14.73 -48.75 14.74
CA GLN A 39 13.95 -49.77 14.03
C GLN A 39 13.43 -49.14 12.73
N THR A 40 13.92 -49.67 11.61
CA THR A 40 13.32 -49.53 10.29
C THR A 40 11.87 -49.97 10.35
N VAL A 41 10.92 -49.05 10.14
CA VAL A 41 9.54 -49.43 9.82
C VAL A 41 9.46 -49.62 8.31
N ASP A 42 9.28 -50.88 7.94
CA ASP A 42 9.09 -51.36 6.59
C ASP A 42 7.73 -50.90 6.05
N LEU A 43 7.73 -50.20 4.91
CA LEU A 43 6.53 -49.70 4.23
C LEU A 43 5.97 -50.76 3.26
N THR A 44 5.74 -51.96 3.76
CA THR A 44 5.04 -53.01 3.02
C THR A 44 4.04 -53.71 3.94
N ASP A 45 2.83 -53.15 4.05
CA ASP A 45 1.67 -54.00 3.82
C ASP A 45 0.43 -53.21 3.42
N ARG A 46 -0.12 -53.63 2.29
CA ARG A 46 -1.44 -53.26 1.79
C ARG A 46 -2.47 -54.18 2.45
N ASP A 47 -3.71 -53.73 2.45
CA ASP A 47 -4.92 -54.52 2.72
C ASP A 47 -5.37 -54.66 4.18
N SER A 48 -6.16 -53.68 4.64
CA SER A 48 -7.41 -53.94 5.39
C SER A 48 -8.28 -52.68 5.50
N HIS A 49 -9.22 -52.54 4.56
CA HIS A 49 -10.44 -51.73 4.66
C HIS A 49 -11.38 -52.25 5.80
N PRO A 50 -12.44 -51.54 6.28
CA PRO A 50 -13.29 -50.61 5.53
C PRO A 50 -13.91 -49.39 6.27
N SER A 51 -14.50 -48.50 5.45
CA SER A 51 -15.65 -47.58 5.67
C SER A 51 -16.17 -47.29 7.08
N LEU A 52 -16.46 -46.01 7.38
CA LEU A 52 -17.78 -45.49 7.79
C LEU A 52 -17.69 -44.02 8.26
N TYR A 53 -18.32 -43.10 7.52
CA TYR A 53 -19.09 -41.98 8.13
C TYR A 53 -20.27 -42.60 8.94
N PRO A 54 -20.94 -41.96 9.95
CA PRO A 54 -21.38 -40.55 9.94
C PRO A 54 -21.65 -39.83 11.33
N GLN A 55 -22.02 -38.54 11.25
CA GLN A 55 -23.10 -37.82 11.99
C GLN A 55 -23.18 -37.72 13.55
N SER A 56 -23.04 -36.47 14.05
CA SER A 56 -24.07 -35.63 14.72
C SER A 56 -24.46 -35.74 16.24
N TYR A 57 -24.66 -34.53 16.84
CA TYR A 57 -25.42 -34.14 18.08
C TYR A 57 -24.96 -34.71 19.45
N ALA A 58 -25.11 -34.11 20.65
CA ALA A 58 -25.36 -32.77 21.23
C ALA A 58 -25.58 -32.95 22.77
N GLY A 59 -25.20 -31.98 23.62
CA GLY A 59 -25.56 -31.85 25.07
C GLY A 59 -24.78 -32.78 26.02
N GLU A 60 -24.36 -32.46 27.25
CA GLU A 60 -24.68 -31.46 28.29
C GLU A 60 -23.33 -31.11 29.01
N GLY A 61 -23.02 -29.93 29.57
CA GLY A 61 -23.70 -29.26 30.68
C GLY A 61 -22.89 -29.29 32.00
N VAL A 62 -21.82 -28.47 32.10
CA VAL A 62 -21.31 -27.76 33.30
C VAL A 62 -20.69 -28.55 34.48
N VAL A 63 -19.38 -28.35 34.76
CA VAL A 63 -18.82 -27.69 35.98
C VAL A 63 -17.43 -27.11 35.67
N SER A 64 -17.26 -25.86 36.08
CA SER A 64 -16.14 -24.91 35.97
C SER A 64 -14.75 -25.34 36.48
N LYS A 65 -13.69 -24.87 35.81
CA LYS A 65 -12.51 -24.19 36.42
C LYS A 65 -11.61 -23.52 35.35
N GLY A 66 -11.58 -22.18 35.35
CA GLY A 66 -10.45 -21.29 35.03
C GLY A 66 -9.84 -21.28 33.61
N PRO A 67 -9.79 -20.13 32.92
CA PRO A 67 -9.12 -20.03 31.62
C PRO A 67 -7.60 -20.06 31.78
N LEU A 68 -6.96 -20.97 31.03
CA LEU A 68 -5.55 -20.87 30.66
C LEU A 68 -5.36 -19.56 29.89
N LYS A 69 -4.43 -18.73 30.38
CA LYS A 69 -4.04 -17.48 29.75
C LYS A 69 -3.45 -17.77 28.37
N ASP A 70 -4.11 -17.17 27.40
CA ASP A 70 -3.72 -17.07 26.00
C ASP A 70 -2.29 -16.55 25.87
N LYS A 71 -1.45 -17.26 25.11
CA LYS A 71 -0.16 -16.74 24.64
C LYS A 71 -0.46 -15.83 23.45
N SER A 72 -0.55 -14.54 23.77
CA SER A 72 -0.36 -13.37 22.91
C SER A 72 0.13 -13.65 21.47
N THR A 73 -0.80 -13.74 20.52
CA THR A 73 -0.66 -13.07 19.22
C THR A 73 -1.21 -11.67 19.38
N VAL A 74 -0.32 -10.69 19.51
CA VAL A 74 -0.69 -9.28 19.55
C VAL A 74 -1.19 -8.89 18.15
N PRO A 75 -2.41 -8.35 18.01
CA PRO A 75 -2.81 -7.72 16.76
C PRO A 75 -1.91 -6.50 16.54
N ILE A 76 -1.36 -6.36 15.33
CA ILE A 76 -0.61 -5.18 14.88
C ILE A 76 -1.56 -3.98 15.03
N ALA A 77 -1.47 -3.31 16.18
CA ALA A 77 -2.01 -2.00 16.45
C ALA A 77 -0.91 -1.01 16.07
N ASP A 78 -1.28 -0.04 15.23
CA ASP A 78 -0.57 1.19 14.91
C ASP A 78 0.73 1.42 15.73
N ILE A 79 1.86 0.96 15.20
CA ILE A 79 3.19 1.46 15.60
C ILE A 79 3.44 2.74 14.78
N GLU A 80 2.62 3.78 15.01
CA GLU A 80 2.88 5.16 14.58
C GLU A 80 3.25 6.03 15.82
N GLY A 81 3.66 5.42 16.94
CA GLY A 81 3.87 6.09 18.23
C GLY A 81 5.31 6.44 18.64
N ASP A 82 6.34 5.99 17.92
CA ASP A 82 7.73 6.05 18.42
C ASP A 82 8.68 6.99 17.63
N VAL A 83 8.14 7.94 16.87
CA VAL A 83 8.96 8.98 16.21
C VAL A 83 8.91 10.33 16.94
N ASP A 84 7.97 10.52 17.87
CA ASP A 84 7.81 11.79 18.60
C ASP A 84 8.74 11.95 19.82
N TRP A 85 9.45 10.90 20.26
CA TRP A 85 10.36 11.00 21.42
C TRP A 85 11.81 11.34 21.03
N LEU A 86 12.17 11.27 19.74
CA LEU A 86 13.53 11.51 19.25
C LEU A 86 13.80 12.97 18.83
N PHE A 87 12.76 13.80 18.69
CA PHE A 87 12.87 15.21 18.25
C PHE A 87 12.56 16.24 19.35
N GLY A 88 12.71 15.85 20.61
CA GLY A 88 12.49 16.71 21.77
C GLY A 88 13.58 17.76 22.03
N VAL A 89 14.12 18.42 21.01
CA VAL A 89 14.85 19.69 21.14
C VAL A 89 14.59 20.51 19.87
N ILE A 90 14.03 21.71 20.06
CA ILE A 90 13.62 22.75 19.09
C ILE A 90 12.10 22.87 18.98
N ASP A 91 11.49 23.38 20.06
CA ASP A 91 10.27 24.23 20.00
C ASP A 91 10.05 24.84 21.40
N GLU A 92 10.82 25.88 21.74
CA GLU A 92 10.45 26.88 22.76
C GLU A 92 11.03 28.23 22.32
N GLU A 93 10.23 29.04 21.62
CA GLU A 93 9.99 30.48 21.85
C GLU A 93 9.35 31.15 20.63
N ILE A 94 8.03 31.03 20.45
CA ILE A 94 7.17 32.17 20.08
C ILE A 94 5.85 32.03 20.84
N GLY A 95 5.79 32.67 22.01
CA GLY A 95 4.56 32.84 22.76
C GLY A 95 3.66 33.87 22.11
N ASP A 96 2.42 33.46 21.83
CA ASP A 96 1.31 34.30 21.40
C ASP A 96 0.94 35.28 22.52
N GLY A 97 1.31 36.55 22.33
CA GLY A 97 0.94 37.67 23.19
C GLY A 97 0.01 38.61 22.43
N GLY A 98 -1.29 38.48 22.65
CA GLY A 98 -2.30 39.38 22.10
C GLY A 98 -2.11 40.84 22.57
N GLY A 99 -2.13 41.77 21.62
CA GLY A 99 -2.18 43.22 21.86
C GLY A 99 -2.34 43.96 20.53
N GLY A 100 -3.48 44.63 20.35
CA GLY A 100 -3.94 45.12 19.04
C GLY A 100 -3.35 46.45 18.55
N GLY A 101 -3.74 46.79 17.32
CA GLY A 101 -3.85 48.17 16.82
C GLY A 101 -2.91 48.60 15.70
N GLY A 102 -3.49 48.88 14.52
CA GLY A 102 -2.92 49.68 13.41
C GLY A 102 -1.94 48.91 12.51
N GLY A 103 -1.96 48.96 11.18
CA GLY A 103 -2.50 49.94 10.24
C GLY A 103 -1.39 50.31 9.25
N GLY A 104 -1.48 49.84 8.00
CA GLY A 104 -0.60 50.21 6.86
C GLY A 104 0.57 49.23 6.64
N GLY A 105 0.89 48.73 5.44
CA GLY A 105 0.52 49.12 4.08
C GLY A 105 1.76 49.43 3.24
N TRP A 106 2.45 48.41 2.72
CA TRP A 106 3.54 48.51 1.72
C TRP A 106 3.51 47.20 0.92
N ARG A 107 2.90 47.07 -0.27
CA ARG A 107 3.22 47.62 -1.61
C ARG A 107 4.67 47.39 -2.03
N ASP A 108 4.83 46.28 -2.75
CA ASP A 108 5.88 46.00 -3.73
C ASP A 108 6.02 47.14 -4.74
N VAL A 109 7.26 47.47 -5.09
CA VAL A 109 7.59 48.04 -6.40
C VAL A 109 8.81 47.32 -6.94
N ALA A 110 8.56 46.52 -7.98
CA ALA A 110 9.59 46.01 -8.87
C ALA A 110 9.71 46.92 -10.10
N ALA A 111 10.94 46.97 -10.60
CA ALA A 111 11.38 47.24 -11.98
C ALA A 111 11.23 48.66 -12.53
N VAL A 112 12.34 49.22 -13.01
CA VAL A 112 12.49 49.62 -14.43
C VAL A 112 13.97 49.48 -14.82
N ALA A 113 14.24 48.68 -15.86
CA ALA A 113 15.47 48.74 -16.65
C ALA A 113 15.28 49.79 -17.75
N GLY A 114 16.28 50.63 -17.98
CA GLY A 114 16.32 51.61 -19.05
C GLY A 114 17.75 51.74 -19.59
N SER A 115 17.86 51.52 -20.89
CA SER A 115 19.01 51.69 -21.78
C SER A 115 19.46 53.16 -21.93
N GLU A 116 20.74 53.38 -22.23
CA GLU A 116 21.29 54.20 -23.35
C GLU A 116 22.71 54.74 -23.07
N ASP A 117 23.60 54.48 -24.04
CA ASP A 117 24.63 55.34 -24.66
C ASP A 117 25.56 56.27 -23.86
N GLY A 118 26.85 56.23 -24.25
CA GLY A 118 27.57 57.47 -24.61
C GLY A 118 28.80 57.91 -23.80
N SER A 119 29.98 57.58 -24.32
CA SER A 119 31.19 58.43 -24.52
C SER A 119 31.87 59.24 -23.37
N SER A 120 33.20 58.99 -23.31
CA SER A 120 34.34 59.95 -23.35
C SER A 120 34.89 60.68 -22.10
N SER A 121 36.24 60.73 -22.09
CA SER A 121 37.21 61.72 -21.53
C SER A 121 37.32 61.83 -20.00
N GLU A 122 38.43 61.41 -19.37
CA GLU A 122 39.79 62.01 -19.25
C GLU A 122 39.96 62.83 -17.95
N ASP A 123 41.16 62.68 -17.37
CA ASP A 123 41.86 63.50 -16.36
C ASP A 123 41.79 63.14 -14.85
N GLU A 124 42.84 62.40 -14.44
CA GLU A 124 43.87 62.72 -13.43
C GLU A 124 43.49 63.47 -12.14
N SER A 125 43.68 62.84 -10.97
CA SER A 125 44.90 62.99 -10.15
C SER A 125 44.71 62.44 -8.72
N ASP A 126 45.53 61.44 -8.39
CA ASP A 126 46.16 61.03 -7.12
C ASP A 126 45.61 61.51 -5.76
N ASP A 127 45.24 60.54 -4.92
CA ASP A 127 45.76 60.47 -3.55
C ASP A 127 45.92 59.00 -3.13
N GLU A 128 47.14 58.66 -2.74
CA GLU A 128 47.71 57.34 -2.53
C GLU A 128 47.46 56.86 -1.07
N ILE A 129 46.73 55.76 -0.85
CA ILE A 129 46.86 54.95 0.40
C ILE A 129 46.82 53.45 0.07
N LEU A 130 48.02 52.87 0.03
CA LEU A 130 48.45 51.51 0.41
C LEU A 130 47.58 50.30 0.02
N GLN A 131 48.17 49.52 -0.90
CA GLN A 131 47.76 48.22 -1.42
C GLN A 131 47.53 47.14 -0.33
N VAL A 132 46.43 46.40 -0.47
CA VAL A 132 46.32 45.00 -0.05
C VAL A 132 46.05 44.17 -1.31
N ASP A 133 46.84 43.12 -1.47
CA ASP A 133 46.87 42.17 -2.57
C ASP A 133 45.48 41.54 -2.86
N GLU A 134 44.85 41.94 -3.97
CA GLU A 134 43.67 41.27 -4.55
C GLU A 134 44.14 40.19 -5.53
N SER A 135 44.44 39.00 -5.02
CA SER A 135 44.66 37.81 -5.86
C SER A 135 43.81 36.62 -5.46
N LEU A 136 42.55 36.84 -5.05
CA LEU A 136 41.57 35.75 -4.94
C LEU A 136 40.44 35.98 -5.94
N PRO A 137 40.16 35.02 -6.86
CA PRO A 137 39.02 35.12 -7.75
C PRO A 137 37.73 35.25 -6.92
N PRO A 138 36.73 36.02 -7.39
CA PRO A 138 35.45 36.12 -6.70
C PRO A 138 34.90 34.70 -6.51
N LEU A 139 34.56 34.37 -5.26
CA LEU A 139 33.88 33.13 -4.94
C LEU A 139 32.71 32.97 -5.92
N PRO A 140 32.56 31.79 -6.58
CA PRO A 140 31.42 31.57 -7.44
C PRO A 140 30.16 31.88 -6.63
N PRO A 141 29.17 32.57 -7.23
CA PRO A 141 27.92 32.84 -6.54
C PRO A 141 27.40 31.51 -5.96
N PRO A 142 26.90 31.50 -4.71
CA PRO A 142 26.35 30.29 -4.13
C PRO A 142 25.37 29.70 -5.15
N PRO A 143 25.38 28.37 -5.36
CA PRO A 143 24.51 27.75 -6.34
C PRO A 143 23.08 28.26 -6.08
N PRO A 144 22.33 28.65 -7.14
CA PRO A 144 21.01 29.21 -6.96
C PRO A 144 20.21 28.26 -6.08
N ARG A 145 19.74 28.75 -4.93
CA ARG A 145 18.89 27.97 -3.99
C ARG A 145 17.84 27.27 -4.85
N GLN A 146 17.90 25.94 -4.91
CA GLN A 146 16.96 25.14 -5.68
C GLN A 146 15.55 25.61 -5.31
N ARG A 147 14.78 26.01 -6.33
CA ARG A 147 13.42 26.50 -6.12
C ARG A 147 12.62 25.37 -5.47
N LYS A 148 12.28 25.50 -4.18
CA LYS A 148 11.45 24.52 -3.46
C LYS A 148 10.08 24.45 -4.13
N PHE A 149 9.83 23.39 -4.90
CA PHE A 149 8.50 23.07 -5.41
C PHE A 149 7.63 22.63 -4.24
N SER A 150 6.42 23.15 -4.17
CA SER A 150 5.54 22.90 -3.03
C SER A 150 4.10 22.67 -3.46
N CYS A 151 3.39 21.83 -2.70
CA CYS A 151 1.95 21.81 -2.80
C CYS A 151 1.38 23.12 -2.28
N ARG A 152 0.38 23.66 -3.00
CA ARG A 152 -0.43 24.77 -2.49
C ARG A 152 -1.89 24.36 -2.50
N LYS A 153 -2.54 24.45 -1.34
CA LYS A 153 -4.01 24.41 -1.30
C LYS A 153 -4.52 25.60 -2.09
N ASP A 154 -5.34 25.35 -3.09
CA ASP A 154 -5.80 26.42 -3.95
C ASP A 154 -6.91 27.23 -3.27
N LEU A 155 -6.72 28.54 -3.25
CA LEU A 155 -7.61 29.51 -2.61
C LEU A 155 -8.02 30.62 -3.58
N LEU A 156 -7.82 30.43 -4.89
CA LEU A 156 -8.23 31.41 -5.89
C LEU A 156 -9.74 31.69 -5.79
N SER A 157 -10.10 32.97 -5.80
CA SER A 157 -11.48 33.41 -5.92
C SER A 157 -12.03 33.12 -7.32
N THR A 158 -13.35 32.93 -7.43
CA THR A 158 -14.00 32.66 -8.72
C THR A 158 -13.80 33.79 -9.74
N SER A 159 -13.69 35.05 -9.28
CA SER A 159 -13.36 36.20 -10.14
C SER A 159 -11.96 36.09 -10.71
N ARG A 160 -10.95 35.78 -9.87
CA ARG A 160 -9.56 35.61 -10.31
C ARG A 160 -9.42 34.41 -11.23
N CYS A 161 -10.12 33.30 -10.99
CA CYS A 161 -10.13 32.16 -11.91
C CYS A 161 -10.61 32.56 -13.30
N ARG A 162 -11.72 33.29 -13.41
CA ARG A 162 -12.26 33.76 -14.70
C ARG A 162 -11.29 34.70 -15.41
N GLU A 163 -10.63 35.58 -14.67
CA GLU A 163 -9.60 36.47 -15.22
C GLU A 163 -8.41 35.68 -15.79
N LEU A 164 -7.94 34.66 -15.08
CA LEU A 164 -6.82 33.80 -15.52
C LEU A 164 -7.18 32.95 -16.74
N ILE A 165 -8.43 32.50 -16.85
CA ILE A 165 -8.92 31.77 -18.04
C ILE A 165 -9.02 32.72 -19.23
N GLY A 166 -9.39 33.98 -18.98
CA GLY A 166 -9.52 35.01 -20.01
C GLY A 166 -10.70 34.76 -20.95
N SER A 167 -10.60 35.33 -22.16
CA SER A 167 -11.68 35.32 -23.17
C SER A 167 -11.66 34.12 -24.12
N ASN A 168 -10.69 33.21 -24.02
CA ASN A 168 -10.54 32.07 -24.93
C ASN A 168 -10.38 30.74 -24.16
N PRO A 169 -11.48 30.20 -23.59
CA PRO A 169 -11.43 28.91 -22.91
C PRO A 169 -11.18 27.76 -23.90
N ALA A 170 -10.54 26.69 -23.41
CA ALA A 170 -10.32 25.48 -24.20
C ALA A 170 -11.65 24.80 -24.55
N ILE A 171 -12.61 24.79 -23.62
CA ILE A 171 -13.98 24.30 -23.82
C ILE A 171 -14.95 25.33 -23.23
N GLU A 172 -16.01 25.66 -23.97
CA GLU A 172 -17.15 26.41 -23.44
C GLU A 172 -18.23 25.45 -22.95
N TYR A 173 -18.64 25.58 -21.70
CA TYR A 173 -19.70 24.76 -21.11
C TYR A 173 -21.02 25.54 -21.07
N PRO A 174 -22.16 24.90 -21.36
CA PRO A 174 -23.48 25.55 -21.35
C PRO A 174 -24.01 25.84 -19.93
N PHE A 175 -23.22 25.54 -18.89
CA PHE A 175 -23.57 25.70 -17.49
C PHE A 175 -22.43 26.35 -16.72
N ASN A 176 -22.76 26.93 -15.56
CA ASN A 176 -21.76 27.52 -14.69
C ASN A 176 -20.92 26.45 -13.99
N LEU A 177 -19.60 26.62 -14.04
CA LEU A 177 -18.65 25.77 -13.36
C LEU A 177 -18.64 26.03 -11.84
N ASP A 178 -18.52 24.96 -11.06
CA ASP A 178 -18.36 25.03 -9.61
C ASP A 178 -17.00 25.67 -9.26
N THR A 179 -16.87 26.25 -8.06
CA THR A 179 -15.63 26.93 -7.63
C THR A 179 -14.39 26.06 -7.79
N PHE A 180 -14.45 24.80 -7.38
CA PHE A 180 -13.32 23.87 -7.47
C PHE A 180 -12.96 23.53 -8.94
N GLN A 181 -13.95 23.49 -9.83
CA GLN A 181 -13.74 23.28 -11.26
C GLN A 181 -13.06 24.50 -11.89
N LEU A 182 -13.52 25.72 -11.54
CA LEU A 182 -12.90 26.96 -12.00
C LEU A 182 -11.45 27.09 -11.53
N GLN A 183 -11.17 26.75 -10.26
CA GLN A 183 -9.81 26.73 -9.72
C GLN A 183 -8.92 25.76 -10.52
N ALA A 184 -9.38 24.53 -10.75
CA ALA A 184 -8.61 23.54 -11.51
C ALA A 184 -8.34 24.02 -12.94
N VAL A 185 -9.37 24.47 -13.64
CA VAL A 185 -9.27 24.99 -15.01
C VAL A 185 -8.31 26.18 -15.11
N ALA A 186 -8.37 27.12 -14.16
CA ALA A 186 -7.46 28.27 -14.13
C ALA A 186 -5.99 27.85 -13.94
N ARG A 187 -5.70 26.82 -13.15
CA ARG A 187 -4.34 26.28 -12.97
C ARG A 187 -3.84 25.52 -14.19
N LEU A 188 -4.72 24.77 -14.85
CA LEU A 188 -4.40 24.10 -16.11
C LEU A 188 -4.06 25.10 -17.22
N HIS A 189 -4.76 26.23 -17.29
CA HIS A 189 -4.40 27.35 -18.18
C HIS A 189 -2.98 27.89 -17.95
N GLN A 190 -2.46 27.77 -16.74
CA GLN A 190 -1.10 28.15 -16.37
C GLN A 190 -0.09 27.02 -16.55
N PHE A 191 -0.50 25.87 -17.13
CA PHE A 191 0.32 24.66 -17.27
C PHE A 191 0.86 24.14 -15.93
N LYS A 192 0.02 24.21 -14.89
CA LYS A 192 0.35 23.66 -13.57
C LYS A 192 -0.39 22.36 -13.31
N SER A 193 0.27 21.44 -12.62
CA SER A 193 -0.34 20.17 -12.20
C SER A 193 -1.38 20.40 -11.12
N VAL A 194 -2.43 19.58 -11.11
CA VAL A 194 -3.56 19.71 -10.18
C VAL A 194 -3.92 18.36 -9.57
N PHE A 195 -4.26 18.36 -8.28
CA PHE A 195 -4.90 17.24 -7.61
C PHE A 195 -6.28 17.66 -7.13
N VAL A 196 -7.31 17.04 -7.71
CA VAL A 196 -8.70 17.32 -7.40
C VAL A 196 -9.25 16.19 -6.53
N SER A 197 -9.49 16.48 -5.26
CA SER A 197 -10.15 15.58 -4.31
C SER A 197 -11.60 16.00 -4.11
N ALA A 198 -12.52 15.19 -4.63
CA ALA A 198 -13.94 15.49 -4.60
C ALA A 198 -14.79 14.21 -4.58
N HIS A 199 -16.02 14.32 -4.05
CA HIS A 199 -16.98 13.20 -4.03
C HIS A 199 -17.23 12.58 -5.41
N THR A 200 -17.65 11.32 -5.46
CA THR A 200 -18.18 10.72 -6.70
C THR A 200 -19.40 11.52 -7.17
N SER A 201 -19.56 11.63 -8.49
CA SER A 201 -20.62 12.44 -9.13
C SER A 201 -20.54 13.96 -8.88
N SER A 202 -19.42 14.49 -8.37
CA SER A 202 -19.19 15.94 -8.22
C SER A 202 -18.83 16.66 -9.53
N GLY A 203 -18.56 15.93 -10.61
CA GLY A 203 -18.15 16.51 -11.91
C GLY A 203 -16.64 16.64 -12.09
N LYS A 204 -15.84 15.75 -11.48
CA LYS A 204 -14.37 15.69 -11.68
C LYS A 204 -13.94 15.51 -13.14
N THR A 205 -14.70 14.73 -13.91
CA THR A 205 -14.40 14.45 -15.33
C THR A 205 -14.28 15.72 -16.18
N LEU A 206 -14.97 16.79 -15.80
CA LEU A 206 -14.86 18.09 -16.48
C LEU A 206 -13.41 18.62 -16.48
N VAL A 207 -12.68 18.41 -15.38
CA VAL A 207 -11.27 18.86 -15.26
C VAL A 207 -10.37 18.09 -16.22
N SER A 208 -10.57 16.77 -16.34
CA SER A 208 -9.83 15.96 -17.32
C SER A 208 -10.16 16.33 -18.75
N GLU A 209 -11.43 16.64 -19.04
CA GLU A 209 -11.84 17.04 -20.38
C GLU A 209 -11.16 18.36 -20.77
N TYR A 210 -11.20 19.34 -19.86
CA TYR A 210 -10.57 20.62 -20.10
C TYR A 210 -9.07 20.51 -20.36
N GLY A 211 -8.37 19.75 -19.51
CA GLY A 211 -6.92 19.54 -19.63
C GLY A 211 -6.54 18.86 -20.94
N ALA A 212 -7.27 17.82 -21.34
CA ALA A 212 -7.04 17.14 -22.61
C ALA A 212 -7.26 18.08 -23.81
N MET A 213 -8.36 18.83 -23.83
CA MET A 213 -8.64 19.78 -24.91
C MET A 213 -7.58 20.88 -25.01
N LEU A 214 -7.07 21.36 -23.87
CA LEU A 214 -6.05 22.40 -23.84
C LEU A 214 -4.77 21.95 -24.58
N SER A 215 -4.35 20.69 -24.38
CA SER A 215 -3.22 20.11 -25.11
C SER A 215 -3.52 19.87 -26.58
N ILE A 216 -4.71 19.34 -26.91
CA ILE A 216 -5.12 19.09 -28.31
C ILE A 216 -5.13 20.40 -29.11
N LYS A 217 -5.71 21.49 -28.57
CA LYS A 217 -5.75 22.81 -29.22
C LYS A 217 -4.35 23.40 -29.48
N ARG A 218 -3.33 22.95 -28.75
CA ARG A 218 -1.93 23.36 -28.92
C ARG A 218 -1.14 22.42 -29.84
N GLY A 219 -1.79 21.44 -30.46
CA GLY A 219 -1.14 20.43 -31.30
C GLY A 219 -0.27 19.46 -30.48
N ARG A 220 -0.57 19.27 -29.19
CA ARG A 220 0.12 18.34 -28.30
C ARG A 220 -0.77 17.15 -27.94
N ARG A 221 -0.14 16.08 -27.49
CA ARG A 221 -0.84 14.85 -27.08
C ARG A 221 -1.24 14.90 -25.61
N ALA A 222 -2.37 14.28 -25.29
CA ALA A 222 -2.81 14.02 -23.92
C ALA A 222 -3.04 12.52 -23.72
N ILE A 223 -2.76 12.03 -22.51
CA ILE A 223 -3.03 10.66 -22.09
C ILE A 223 -4.02 10.67 -20.94
N TYR A 224 -5.07 9.85 -21.05
CA TYR A 224 -6.00 9.55 -19.97
C TYR A 224 -5.76 8.14 -19.46
N THR A 225 -5.47 8.02 -18.17
CA THR A 225 -5.31 6.72 -17.50
C THR A 225 -6.46 6.42 -16.57
N SER A 226 -6.90 5.16 -16.59
CA SER A 226 -7.91 4.61 -15.68
C SER A 226 -7.43 3.28 -15.11
N PRO A 227 -7.73 2.97 -13.83
CA PRO A 227 -7.32 1.71 -13.23
C PRO A 227 -8.10 0.50 -13.79
N ILE A 228 -9.22 0.72 -14.48
CA ILE A 228 -10.12 -0.37 -14.89
C ILE A 228 -10.39 -0.31 -16.41
N LYS A 229 -10.32 -1.48 -17.06
CA LYS A 229 -10.62 -1.65 -18.50
C LYS A 229 -12.04 -1.17 -18.85
N ALA A 230 -13.05 -1.54 -18.05
CA ALA A 230 -14.44 -1.12 -18.25
C ALA A 230 -14.62 0.41 -18.24
N LEU A 231 -13.99 1.10 -17.28
CA LEU A 231 -14.01 2.57 -17.22
C LEU A 231 -13.25 3.19 -18.41
N SER A 232 -12.16 2.57 -18.86
CA SER A 232 -11.43 2.99 -20.06
C SER A 232 -12.31 2.93 -21.31
N ASN A 233 -13.05 1.83 -21.50
CA ASN A 233 -14.00 1.68 -22.61
C ASN A 233 -15.16 2.68 -22.54
N GLN A 234 -15.70 2.91 -21.33
CA GLN A 234 -16.73 3.94 -21.13
C GLN A 234 -16.20 5.33 -21.52
N LYS A 235 -15.00 5.69 -21.04
CA LYS A 235 -14.38 7.00 -21.32
C LYS A 235 -13.99 7.17 -22.77
N PHE A 236 -13.60 6.11 -23.45
CA PHE A 236 -13.38 6.13 -24.90
C PHE A 236 -14.62 6.59 -25.64
N ARG A 237 -15.77 5.97 -25.36
CA ARG A 237 -17.02 6.38 -25.97
C ARG A 237 -17.43 7.81 -25.59
N ASP A 238 -17.32 8.17 -24.31
CA ASP A 238 -17.68 9.51 -23.83
C ASP A 238 -16.83 10.59 -24.53
N PHE A 239 -15.51 10.38 -24.62
CA PHE A 239 -14.58 11.31 -25.23
C PHE A 239 -14.70 11.36 -26.76
N GLN A 240 -15.04 10.26 -27.44
CA GLN A 240 -15.36 10.35 -28.87
C GLN A 240 -16.53 11.31 -29.15
N GLY A 241 -17.52 11.35 -28.26
CA GLY A 241 -18.63 12.31 -28.36
C GLY A 241 -18.21 13.77 -28.15
N VAL A 242 -17.12 14.02 -27.41
CA VAL A 242 -16.62 15.37 -27.08
C VAL A 242 -15.56 15.87 -28.07
N TYR A 243 -14.61 15.03 -28.47
CA TYR A 243 -13.44 15.39 -29.27
C TYR A 243 -13.53 14.96 -30.74
N GLY A 244 -14.53 14.16 -31.12
CA GLY A 244 -14.56 13.49 -32.41
C GLY A 244 -13.83 12.14 -32.38
N ALA A 245 -14.30 11.19 -33.19
CA ALA A 245 -13.79 9.81 -33.18
C ALA A 245 -12.33 9.71 -33.68
N GLU A 246 -11.92 10.63 -34.54
CA GLU A 246 -10.58 10.73 -35.13
C GLU A 246 -9.51 11.18 -34.13
N ASN A 247 -9.89 11.95 -33.10
CA ASN A 247 -8.97 12.53 -32.12
C ASN A 247 -8.78 11.67 -30.87
N VAL A 248 -9.50 10.55 -30.76
CA VAL A 248 -9.49 9.68 -29.59
C VAL A 248 -9.06 8.27 -29.96
N GLY A 249 -8.08 7.74 -29.24
CA GLY A 249 -7.60 6.37 -29.32
C GLY A 249 -7.69 5.66 -27.98
N ILE A 250 -7.66 4.33 -28.01
CA ILE A 250 -7.61 3.50 -26.81
C ILE A 250 -6.53 2.43 -26.95
N ILE A 251 -5.72 2.27 -25.90
CA ILE A 251 -4.66 1.27 -25.80
C ILE A 251 -4.83 0.54 -24.47
N THR A 252 -5.33 -0.67 -24.54
CA THR A 252 -5.40 -1.61 -23.42
C THR A 252 -4.62 -2.88 -23.76
N GLY A 253 -4.46 -3.80 -22.81
CA GLY A 253 -3.85 -5.10 -23.09
C GLY A 253 -4.51 -5.87 -24.24
N ASP A 254 -5.84 -5.68 -24.41
CA ASP A 254 -6.65 -6.49 -25.33
C ASP A 254 -6.99 -5.75 -26.63
N VAL A 255 -7.18 -4.43 -26.54
CA VAL A 255 -7.69 -3.59 -27.63
C VAL A 255 -6.76 -2.41 -27.88
N GLN A 256 -6.39 -2.22 -29.14
CA GLN A 256 -5.63 -1.07 -29.60
C GLN A 256 -6.33 -0.43 -30.81
N ILE A 257 -6.92 0.75 -30.61
CA ILE A 257 -7.68 1.48 -31.63
C ILE A 257 -7.12 2.90 -31.73
N ASN A 258 -6.87 3.36 -32.96
CA ASN A 258 -6.43 4.73 -33.27
C ASN A 258 -5.23 5.22 -32.42
N GLN A 259 -4.11 4.50 -32.43
CA GLN A 259 -2.91 4.82 -31.63
C GLN A 259 -2.24 6.16 -32.00
N GLY A 260 -2.56 6.70 -33.19
CA GLY A 260 -2.09 7.99 -33.66
C GLY A 260 -2.87 9.19 -33.10
N ALA A 261 -3.96 8.95 -32.38
CA ALA A 261 -4.84 9.98 -31.86
C ALA A 261 -4.14 11.00 -30.95
N ALA A 262 -4.71 12.21 -30.90
CA ALA A 262 -4.23 13.28 -30.02
C ALA A 262 -4.56 13.01 -28.54
N LEU A 263 -5.66 12.33 -28.25
CA LEU A 263 -6.01 11.83 -26.93
C LEU A 263 -5.96 10.31 -26.90
N LEU A 264 -5.07 9.75 -26.08
CA LEU A 264 -4.97 8.31 -25.88
C LEU A 264 -5.52 7.92 -24.51
N ILE A 265 -6.45 6.96 -24.50
CA ILE A 265 -6.99 6.37 -23.28
C ILE A 265 -6.30 5.03 -23.06
N MET A 266 -5.81 4.79 -21.85
CA MET A 266 -5.13 3.54 -21.54
C MET A 266 -5.30 3.15 -20.08
N THR A 267 -4.93 1.92 -19.73
CA THR A 267 -4.80 1.56 -18.31
C THR A 267 -3.46 2.04 -17.76
N THR A 268 -3.35 2.18 -16.44
CA THR A 268 -2.09 2.56 -15.79
C THR A 268 -0.96 1.56 -16.06
N GLU A 269 -1.27 0.27 -16.20
CA GLU A 269 -0.27 -0.76 -16.53
C GLU A 269 0.30 -0.61 -17.95
N VAL A 270 -0.52 -0.14 -18.90
CA VAL A 270 -0.07 0.17 -20.26
C VAL A 270 0.86 1.38 -20.25
N LEU A 271 0.51 2.44 -19.51
CA LEU A 271 1.38 3.61 -19.32
C LEU A 271 2.74 3.18 -18.72
N ARG A 272 2.72 2.38 -17.66
CA ARG A 272 3.95 1.83 -17.06
C ARG A 272 4.80 1.07 -18.07
N SER A 273 4.19 0.19 -18.86
CA SER A 273 4.91 -0.58 -19.88
C SER A 273 5.54 0.32 -20.95
N MET A 274 4.88 1.42 -21.32
CA MET A 274 5.44 2.42 -22.23
C MET A 274 6.65 3.15 -21.62
N LEU A 275 6.61 3.43 -20.31
CA LEU A 275 7.71 4.07 -19.60
C LEU A 275 8.95 3.16 -19.53
N TYR A 276 8.78 1.89 -19.15
CA TYR A 276 9.91 0.94 -19.16
C TYR A 276 10.51 0.72 -20.56
N ARG A 277 9.73 0.88 -21.62
CA ARG A 277 10.20 0.74 -23.00
C ARG A 277 10.76 2.03 -23.61
N GLY A 278 10.68 3.16 -22.92
CA GLY A 278 11.10 4.46 -23.46
C GLY A 278 10.28 4.90 -24.68
N SER A 279 8.97 4.65 -24.69
CA SER A 279 8.09 4.94 -25.84
C SER A 279 8.11 6.43 -26.22
N ASP A 280 8.30 6.73 -27.51
CA ASP A 280 8.27 8.11 -28.03
C ASP A 280 6.93 8.81 -27.82
N VAL A 281 5.83 8.05 -27.68
CA VAL A 281 4.51 8.57 -27.36
C VAL A 281 4.52 9.41 -26.07
N ILE A 282 5.33 9.03 -25.08
CA ILE A 282 5.44 9.75 -23.79
C ILE A 282 6.16 11.07 -23.97
N LYS A 283 7.18 11.13 -24.85
CA LYS A 283 7.97 12.35 -25.10
C LYS A 283 7.10 13.48 -25.67
N ASP A 284 6.13 13.14 -26.50
CA ASP A 284 5.21 14.09 -27.15
C ASP A 284 3.97 14.47 -26.31
N THR A 285 3.83 13.89 -25.11
CA THR A 285 2.65 14.08 -24.25
C THR A 285 2.83 15.28 -23.32
N GLU A 286 1.95 16.29 -23.46
CA GLU A 286 1.96 17.50 -22.62
C GLU A 286 1.16 17.28 -21.32
N THR A 287 0.08 16.52 -21.37
CA THR A 287 -0.82 16.30 -20.22
C THR A 287 -1.10 14.83 -19.98
N ILE A 288 -0.96 14.38 -18.73
CA ILE A 288 -1.35 13.03 -18.29
C ILE A 288 -2.41 13.14 -17.19
N ILE A 289 -3.53 12.46 -17.39
CA ILE A 289 -4.64 12.40 -16.45
C ILE A 289 -4.59 11.04 -15.74
N PHE A 290 -4.57 11.08 -14.41
CA PHE A 290 -4.72 9.94 -13.52
C PHE A 290 -6.11 9.95 -12.90
N ASP A 291 -7.02 9.16 -13.47
CA ASP A 291 -8.36 8.99 -12.91
C ASP A 291 -8.36 8.02 -11.74
N GLU A 292 -9.32 8.21 -10.83
CA GLU A 292 -9.53 7.39 -9.63
C GLU A 292 -8.24 7.17 -8.80
N CYS A 293 -7.42 8.22 -8.63
CA CYS A 293 -6.10 8.16 -7.97
C CYS A 293 -6.09 7.64 -6.52
N HIS A 294 -7.26 7.46 -5.88
CA HIS A 294 -7.36 6.76 -4.59
C HIS A 294 -7.10 5.26 -4.70
N TYR A 295 -7.03 4.71 -5.91
CA TYR A 295 -6.49 3.38 -6.19
C TYR A 295 -5.00 3.24 -5.84
N LEU A 296 -4.30 4.32 -5.47
CA LEU A 296 -2.98 4.24 -4.86
C LEU A 296 -2.96 3.32 -3.63
N ASN A 297 -4.07 3.22 -2.90
CA ASN A 297 -4.21 2.35 -1.73
C ASN A 297 -4.44 0.87 -2.06
N ASP A 298 -4.60 0.53 -3.34
CA ASP A 298 -4.79 -0.86 -3.77
C ASP A 298 -3.44 -1.61 -3.71
N PRO A 299 -3.33 -2.74 -3.00
CA PRO A 299 -2.05 -3.45 -2.83
C PRO A 299 -1.44 -3.98 -4.14
N GLU A 300 -2.25 -4.25 -5.16
CA GLU A 300 -1.76 -4.74 -6.46
C GLU A 300 -1.45 -3.60 -7.42
N ARG A 301 -2.27 -2.55 -7.43
CA ARG A 301 -2.20 -1.45 -8.42
C ARG A 301 -1.49 -0.20 -7.93
N GLY A 302 -1.41 0.02 -6.62
CA GLY A 302 -0.79 1.21 -6.04
C GLY A 302 0.67 1.37 -6.44
N VAL A 303 1.41 0.26 -6.49
CA VAL A 303 2.79 0.19 -6.99
C VAL A 303 2.92 0.77 -8.39
N VAL A 304 1.98 0.44 -9.28
CA VAL A 304 1.98 0.89 -10.69
C VAL A 304 1.81 2.40 -10.78
N TYR A 305 0.96 2.99 -9.93
CA TYR A 305 0.77 4.45 -9.88
C TYR A 305 2.06 5.14 -9.43
N GLU A 306 2.70 4.64 -8.37
CA GLU A 306 3.95 5.23 -7.86
C GLU A 306 5.08 5.14 -8.90
N GLU A 307 5.30 3.96 -9.49
CA GLU A 307 6.30 3.76 -10.54
C GLU A 307 6.07 4.74 -11.71
N CYS A 308 4.82 4.90 -12.18
CA CYS A 308 4.51 5.82 -13.26
C CYS A 308 4.82 7.28 -12.91
N ILE A 309 4.39 7.73 -11.73
CA ILE A 309 4.58 9.13 -11.30
C ILE A 309 6.06 9.45 -11.16
N VAL A 310 6.85 8.53 -10.58
CA VAL A 310 8.30 8.71 -10.40
C VAL A 310 9.03 8.74 -11.74
N MET A 311 8.69 7.83 -12.67
CA MET A 311 9.36 7.74 -13.97
C MET A 311 9.01 8.87 -14.95
N LEU A 312 7.82 9.46 -14.84
CA LEU A 312 7.42 10.57 -15.72
C LEU A 312 8.24 11.84 -15.50
N GLY A 313 8.87 11.99 -14.33
CA GLY A 313 9.72 13.11 -13.98
C GLY A 313 9.02 14.47 -14.19
N SER A 314 9.75 15.44 -14.73
CA SER A 314 9.31 16.83 -14.88
C SER A 314 8.66 17.15 -16.23
N ASN A 315 8.36 16.16 -17.09
CA ASN A 315 7.96 16.43 -18.47
C ASN A 315 6.47 16.80 -18.65
N PRO A 316 5.47 15.99 -18.22
CA PRO A 316 4.05 16.31 -18.43
C PRO A 316 3.40 17.11 -17.29
N VAL A 317 2.35 17.88 -17.61
CA VAL A 317 1.38 18.39 -16.64
C VAL A 317 0.52 17.23 -16.17
N MET A 318 0.40 17.05 -14.86
CA MET A 318 -0.32 15.92 -14.28
C MET A 318 -1.66 16.37 -13.68
N ILE A 319 -2.73 15.66 -14.03
CA ILE A 319 -4.08 15.88 -13.53
C ILE A 319 -4.50 14.65 -12.74
N PHE A 320 -4.57 14.79 -11.41
CA PHE A 320 -4.98 13.70 -10.53
C PHE A 320 -6.43 13.90 -10.10
N LEU A 321 -7.30 12.94 -10.39
CA LEU A 321 -8.70 12.95 -9.98
C LEU A 321 -8.92 11.88 -8.91
N SER A 322 -9.44 12.26 -7.75
CA SER A 322 -9.65 11.30 -6.65
C SER A 322 -10.93 11.55 -5.88
N ALA A 323 -11.38 10.50 -5.17
CA ALA A 323 -12.36 10.63 -4.11
C ALA A 323 -11.79 11.51 -2.97
N THR A 324 -12.62 11.83 -1.99
CA THR A 324 -12.18 12.57 -0.81
C THR A 324 -11.11 11.79 -0.05
N THR A 325 -9.99 12.44 0.29
CA THR A 325 -8.89 11.86 1.08
C THR A 325 -8.43 12.83 2.17
N ASP A 326 -7.87 12.30 3.25
CA ASP A 326 -7.46 13.08 4.43
C ASP A 326 -6.08 13.76 4.27
N ASN A 327 -5.16 13.18 3.51
CA ASN A 327 -3.77 13.65 3.38
C ASN A 327 -3.40 14.14 1.96
N GLY A 328 -4.37 14.71 1.23
CA GLY A 328 -4.15 15.11 -0.16
C GLY A 328 -3.02 16.12 -0.38
N VAL A 329 -2.75 16.98 0.61
CA VAL A 329 -1.60 17.91 0.59
C VAL A 329 -0.27 17.15 0.63
N GLY A 330 -0.16 16.13 1.50
CA GLY A 330 1.06 15.32 1.61
C GLY A 330 1.37 14.55 0.33
N PHE A 331 0.33 14.04 -0.35
CA PHE A 331 0.49 13.44 -1.68
C PHE A 331 0.97 14.46 -2.71
N CYS A 332 0.39 15.66 -2.75
CA CYS A 332 0.83 16.70 -3.69
C CYS A 332 2.25 17.18 -3.43
N ASP A 333 2.67 17.29 -2.17
CA ASP A 333 4.04 17.63 -1.80
C ASP A 333 5.02 16.59 -2.34
N TRP A 334 4.68 15.30 -2.20
CA TRP A 334 5.48 14.21 -2.77
C TRP A 334 5.59 14.32 -4.28
N VAL A 335 4.46 14.45 -4.99
CA VAL A 335 4.47 14.61 -6.45
C VAL A 335 5.27 15.86 -6.85
N ALA A 336 5.12 16.97 -6.15
CA ALA A 336 5.85 18.20 -6.43
C ALA A 336 7.37 18.04 -6.28
N GLY A 337 7.80 17.29 -5.24
CA GLY A 337 9.20 16.97 -5.00
C GLY A 337 9.79 16.07 -6.09
N VAL A 338 9.08 15.00 -6.46
CA VAL A 338 9.57 14.02 -7.45
C VAL A 338 9.55 14.58 -8.88
N THR A 339 8.53 15.36 -9.23
CA THR A 339 8.37 15.92 -10.58
C THR A 339 9.04 17.27 -10.76
N ALA A 340 9.57 17.87 -9.69
CA ALA A 340 10.08 19.25 -9.69
C ALA A 340 9.09 20.25 -10.32
N ARG A 341 7.82 20.14 -9.94
CA ARG A 341 6.72 21.00 -10.46
C ARG A 341 5.76 21.44 -9.37
N ASP A 342 5.19 22.63 -9.55
CA ASP A 342 4.11 23.11 -8.68
C ASP A 342 2.86 22.22 -8.87
N VAL A 343 2.36 21.66 -7.77
CA VAL A 343 1.11 20.89 -7.75
C VAL A 343 0.09 21.64 -6.89
N HIS A 344 -1.10 21.87 -7.44
CA HIS A 344 -2.18 22.55 -6.74
C HIS A 344 -3.20 21.56 -6.19
N PHE A 345 -3.37 21.55 -4.87
CA PHE A 345 -4.39 20.74 -4.21
C PHE A 345 -5.73 21.47 -4.15
N ILE A 346 -6.74 20.86 -4.73
CA ILE A 346 -8.10 21.40 -4.85
C ILE A 346 -9.06 20.40 -4.23
N GLU A 347 -9.68 20.81 -3.13
CA GLU A 347 -10.58 19.96 -2.34
C GLU A 347 -11.98 20.55 -2.33
N THR A 348 -12.99 19.70 -2.55
CA THR A 348 -14.38 20.05 -2.20
C THR A 348 -14.99 18.96 -1.31
N ARG A 349 -15.36 19.37 -0.09
CA ARG A 349 -16.11 18.53 0.84
C ARG A 349 -17.60 18.56 0.58
N LYS A 350 -18.06 19.57 -0.16
CA LYS A 350 -19.47 19.76 -0.49
C LYS A 350 -19.88 18.84 -1.62
N ARG A 351 -20.91 18.04 -1.37
CA ARG A 351 -21.53 17.20 -2.39
C ARG A 351 -22.61 18.00 -3.11
N VAL A 352 -22.62 17.95 -4.44
CA VAL A 352 -23.58 18.67 -5.29
C VAL A 352 -25.01 18.24 -4.99
N VAL A 353 -25.24 16.92 -4.89
CA VAL A 353 -26.51 16.35 -4.46
C VAL A 353 -26.35 15.84 -3.03
N PRO A 354 -27.00 16.43 -2.01
CA PRO A 354 -26.89 15.96 -0.62
C PRO A 354 -27.49 14.55 -0.44
N LEU A 355 -27.02 13.82 0.58
CA LEU A 355 -27.51 12.48 0.91
C LEU A 355 -28.44 12.50 2.13
N LYS A 356 -29.48 11.67 2.12
CA LYS A 356 -30.24 11.29 3.31
C LYS A 356 -29.97 9.82 3.63
N HIS A 357 -29.36 9.56 4.78
CA HIS A 357 -29.06 8.22 5.26
C HIS A 357 -30.17 7.78 6.20
N GLN A 358 -30.77 6.63 5.93
CA GLN A 358 -31.97 6.17 6.63
C GLN A 358 -31.87 4.69 6.99
N LEU A 359 -32.44 4.32 8.13
CA LEU A 359 -32.68 2.94 8.52
C LEU A 359 -34.09 2.53 8.08
N TYR A 360 -34.24 1.34 7.50
CA TYR A 360 -35.57 0.77 7.23
C TYR A 360 -35.93 -0.26 8.30
N VAL A 361 -36.91 0.09 9.13
CA VAL A 361 -37.30 -0.68 10.32
C VAL A 361 -38.81 -0.78 10.39
N GLY A 362 -39.34 -1.99 10.54
CA GLY A 362 -40.77 -2.19 10.77
C GLY A 362 -41.68 -1.69 9.66
N GLY A 363 -41.17 -1.48 8.44
CA GLY A 363 -41.94 -0.91 7.31
C GLY A 363 -41.86 0.62 7.21
N GLU A 364 -41.04 1.27 8.03
CA GLU A 364 -40.83 2.72 7.99
C GLU A 364 -39.35 3.05 7.72
N ARG A 365 -39.10 4.19 7.06
CA ARG A 365 -37.75 4.74 6.84
C ARG A 365 -37.50 5.85 7.86
N VAL A 366 -36.43 5.71 8.66
CA VAL A 366 -36.06 6.67 9.71
C VAL A 366 -34.70 7.28 9.38
N THR A 367 -34.65 8.59 9.26
CA THR A 367 -33.41 9.32 8.96
C THR A 367 -32.46 9.31 10.14
N ILE A 368 -31.18 9.05 9.87
CA ILE A 368 -30.08 9.03 10.86
C ILE A 368 -28.94 9.99 10.49
N LYS A 369 -28.97 10.59 9.29
CA LYS A 369 -28.08 11.67 8.86
C LYS A 369 -28.66 12.35 7.62
N SER A 370 -28.61 13.68 7.57
CA SER A 370 -29.10 14.49 6.46
C SER A 370 -28.04 15.47 5.97
N GLY A 371 -27.70 15.42 4.68
CA GLY A 371 -26.74 16.32 4.03
C GLY A 371 -25.37 16.29 4.69
N GLU A 372 -24.81 17.48 4.92
CA GLU A 372 -23.55 17.68 5.65
C GLU A 372 -23.72 17.66 7.17
N GLY A 373 -24.95 17.47 7.66
CA GLY A 373 -25.24 17.37 9.09
C GLY A 373 -24.53 16.18 9.76
N GLY A 374 -24.37 16.29 11.08
CA GLY A 374 -23.86 15.20 11.91
C GLY A 374 -24.84 14.02 12.03
N TYR A 375 -24.39 12.97 12.70
CA TYR A 375 -25.21 11.80 13.01
C TYR A 375 -26.40 12.15 13.92
N GLU A 376 -27.61 11.78 13.52
CA GLU A 376 -28.87 12.09 14.20
C GLU A 376 -29.25 10.97 15.18
N VAL A 377 -28.78 11.07 16.43
CA VAL A 377 -29.05 10.07 17.50
C VAL A 377 -30.55 9.87 17.75
N LYS A 378 -31.35 10.94 17.69
CA LYS A 378 -32.82 10.87 17.84
C LYS A 378 -33.47 9.98 16.76
N GLY A 379 -32.92 10.00 15.55
CA GLY A 379 -33.34 9.13 14.46
C GLY A 379 -33.09 7.66 14.80
N TRP A 380 -31.91 7.36 15.33
CA TRP A 380 -31.57 6.01 15.78
C TRP A 380 -32.46 5.53 16.94
N GLU A 381 -32.73 6.39 17.94
CA GLU A 381 -33.64 6.08 19.05
C GLU A 381 -35.06 5.78 18.57
N LYS A 382 -35.56 6.57 17.61
CA LYS A 382 -36.85 6.32 16.96
C LYS A 382 -36.86 4.97 16.25
N ALA A 383 -35.81 4.63 15.50
CA ALA A 383 -35.69 3.33 14.85
C ALA A 383 -35.67 2.18 15.87
N LYS A 384 -34.97 2.34 17.00
CA LYS A 384 -34.94 1.37 18.11
C LYS A 384 -36.32 1.14 18.71
N ALA A 385 -37.09 2.21 18.90
CA ALA A 385 -38.43 2.12 19.44
C ALA A 385 -39.40 1.38 18.49
N LEU A 386 -39.21 1.48 17.17
CA LEU A 386 -40.02 0.76 16.18
C LEU A 386 -39.79 -0.76 16.20
N VAL A 387 -38.58 -1.20 16.51
CA VAL A 387 -38.27 -2.62 16.73
C VAL A 387 -39.07 -3.18 17.91
N GLY A 388 -39.04 -2.48 19.05
CA GLY A 388 -39.70 -2.92 20.28
C GLY A 388 -41.22 -3.06 20.17
N LYS A 389 -41.87 -2.34 19.25
CA LYS A 389 -43.33 -2.39 19.02
C LYS A 389 -43.82 -3.61 18.22
N LYS A 390 -42.94 -4.28 17.46
CA LYS A 390 -43.30 -5.46 16.62
C LYS A 390 -42.73 -6.79 17.14
N ALA A 391 -41.97 -6.77 18.22
CA ALA A 391 -41.42 -7.98 18.87
C ALA A 391 -42.50 -8.76 19.64
N GLY A 392 -43.51 -9.30 18.94
CA GLY A 392 -44.40 -10.32 19.47
C GLY A 392 -43.72 -11.69 19.45
N LYS A 393 -43.50 -12.29 20.62
CA LYS A 393 -43.20 -13.73 20.92
C LYS A 393 -42.59 -14.58 19.77
N ARG A 394 -41.51 -14.12 19.13
CA ARG A 394 -40.56 -15.00 18.46
C ARG A 394 -39.20 -14.76 19.08
N ALA A 395 -38.92 -15.57 20.11
CA ALA A 395 -37.61 -15.63 20.73
C ALA A 395 -36.59 -15.96 19.65
N ALA A 396 -35.54 -15.14 19.60
CA ALA A 396 -34.40 -15.28 18.72
C ALA A 396 -33.81 -16.69 18.83
N SER A 397 -33.82 -17.44 17.73
CA SER A 397 -32.81 -18.48 17.55
C SER A 397 -31.47 -17.75 17.52
N ALA A 398 -30.59 -18.05 18.48
CA ALA A 398 -29.24 -17.50 18.48
C ALA A 398 -28.58 -17.72 17.11
N PRO A 399 -27.98 -16.69 16.50
CA PRO A 399 -27.32 -16.84 15.22
C PRO A 399 -26.22 -17.91 15.31
N ARG A 400 -26.34 -18.99 14.53
CA ARG A 400 -25.27 -19.98 14.38
C ARG A 400 -24.07 -19.29 13.72
N GLY A 401 -22.89 -19.32 14.36
CA GLY A 401 -21.63 -18.92 13.74
C GLY A 401 -21.12 -17.51 14.04
N GLY A 402 -21.35 -16.95 15.24
CA GLY A 402 -20.65 -15.73 15.69
C GLY A 402 -21.04 -14.42 14.97
N ARG A 403 -22.13 -14.42 14.19
CA ARG A 403 -22.66 -13.21 13.54
C ARG A 403 -23.57 -12.44 14.50
N PRO A 404 -23.42 -11.11 14.67
CA PRO A 404 -24.36 -10.29 15.42
C PRO A 404 -25.79 -10.40 14.89
N ALA A 405 -26.77 -10.39 15.80
CA ALA A 405 -28.18 -10.62 15.45
C ALA A 405 -28.77 -9.54 14.52
N TRP A 406 -28.30 -8.30 14.56
CA TRP A 406 -28.67 -7.23 13.61
C TRP A 406 -28.20 -7.44 12.16
N GLN A 407 -27.51 -8.55 11.85
CA GLN A 407 -26.99 -8.85 10.51
C GLN A 407 -27.88 -9.73 9.62
N ASP A 408 -29.10 -10.07 10.03
CA ASP A 408 -29.97 -10.81 9.11
C ASP A 408 -30.32 -9.95 7.89
N GLY A 409 -29.76 -10.32 6.72
CA GLY A 409 -29.99 -9.68 5.43
C GLY A 409 -31.40 -9.88 4.87
N GLY A 410 -32.31 -10.48 5.64
CA GLY A 410 -33.74 -10.58 5.37
C GLY A 410 -34.12 -11.55 4.28
N GLY A 411 -35.40 -11.90 4.27
CA GLY A 411 -36.01 -12.82 3.31
C GLY A 411 -36.82 -12.14 2.19
N LYS A 412 -37.35 -12.97 1.28
CA LYS A 412 -38.10 -12.56 0.08
C LYS A 412 -39.18 -11.50 0.34
N SER A 413 -40.06 -11.73 1.32
CA SER A 413 -41.20 -10.82 1.60
C SER A 413 -40.75 -9.43 2.08
N GLN A 414 -39.64 -9.37 2.82
CA GLN A 414 -39.10 -8.12 3.36
C GLN A 414 -38.47 -7.27 2.25
N TRP A 415 -37.69 -7.89 1.36
CA TRP A 415 -37.11 -7.22 0.19
C TRP A 415 -38.18 -6.74 -0.79
N GLN A 416 -39.19 -7.56 -1.07
CA GLN A 416 -40.33 -7.16 -1.90
C GLN A 416 -41.07 -5.95 -1.31
N SER A 417 -41.29 -5.95 0.01
CA SER A 417 -41.94 -4.85 0.71
C SER A 417 -41.10 -3.56 0.62
N LEU A 418 -39.78 -3.66 0.86
CA LEU A 418 -38.87 -2.53 0.73
C LEU A 418 -38.88 -1.96 -0.69
N VAL A 419 -38.72 -2.79 -1.73
CA VAL A 419 -38.68 -2.30 -3.12
C VAL A 419 -40.02 -1.65 -3.52
N ARG A 420 -41.17 -2.22 -3.14
CA ARG A 420 -42.48 -1.58 -3.37
C ARG A 420 -42.61 -0.24 -2.65
N HIS A 421 -42.07 -0.12 -1.44
CA HIS A 421 -42.03 1.15 -0.72
C HIS A 421 -41.20 2.17 -1.50
N MET A 422 -40.00 1.78 -1.95
CA MET A 422 -39.13 2.65 -2.76
C MET A 422 -39.77 3.06 -4.09
N GLU A 423 -40.48 2.14 -4.76
CA GLU A 423 -41.23 2.41 -5.99
C GLU A 423 -42.37 3.42 -5.76
N LYS A 424 -43.18 3.22 -4.71
CA LYS A 424 -44.29 4.10 -4.36
C LYS A 424 -43.85 5.53 -4.04
N GLU A 425 -42.65 5.69 -3.48
CA GLU A 425 -42.06 6.99 -3.18
C GLU A 425 -41.18 7.53 -4.32
N GLU A 426 -41.27 6.92 -5.51
CA GLU A 426 -40.53 7.29 -6.73
C GLU A 426 -39.01 7.34 -6.55
N LEU A 427 -38.44 6.48 -5.70
CA LEU A 427 -37.00 6.47 -5.40
C LEU A 427 -36.18 5.56 -6.33
N LEU A 428 -36.78 5.06 -7.40
CA LEU A 428 -36.13 4.26 -8.44
C LEU A 428 -35.58 5.16 -9.56
N PRO A 429 -34.47 4.79 -10.23
CA PRO A 429 -33.72 3.54 -10.08
C PRO A 429 -32.90 3.46 -8.78
N GLY A 430 -32.77 2.25 -8.23
CA GLY A 430 -32.04 1.96 -6.99
C GLY A 430 -30.95 0.90 -7.17
N ILE A 431 -29.83 1.07 -6.47
CA ILE A 431 -28.76 0.06 -6.40
C ILE A 431 -28.82 -0.65 -5.05
N VAL A 432 -28.76 -1.98 -5.04
CA VAL A 432 -28.64 -2.80 -3.84
C VAL A 432 -27.22 -3.35 -3.76
N PHE A 433 -26.41 -2.86 -2.83
CA PHE A 433 -25.07 -3.39 -2.58
C PHE A 433 -25.10 -4.61 -1.67
N SER A 434 -24.46 -5.69 -2.11
CA SER A 434 -24.25 -6.93 -1.35
C SER A 434 -22.82 -7.42 -1.55
N PHE A 435 -22.17 -7.93 -0.49
CA PHE A 435 -20.78 -8.41 -0.55
C PHE A 435 -20.67 -9.88 -0.96
N SER A 436 -21.81 -10.58 -1.07
CA SER A 436 -21.88 -11.94 -1.58
C SER A 436 -22.51 -11.95 -2.97
N LYS A 437 -21.82 -12.58 -3.93
CA LYS A 437 -22.33 -12.82 -5.29
C LYS A 437 -23.64 -13.60 -5.25
N ARG A 438 -23.68 -14.65 -4.42
CA ARG A 438 -24.88 -15.48 -4.21
C ARG A 438 -26.05 -14.65 -3.67
N LYS A 439 -25.80 -13.80 -2.67
CA LYS A 439 -26.85 -12.95 -2.08
C LYS A 439 -27.36 -11.89 -3.07
N CYS A 440 -26.50 -11.37 -3.95
CA CYS A 440 -26.95 -10.49 -5.05
C CYS A 440 -27.99 -11.20 -5.93
N GLN A 441 -27.71 -12.44 -6.33
CA GLN A 441 -28.61 -13.24 -7.15
C GLN A 441 -29.92 -13.55 -6.42
N GLU A 442 -29.85 -13.97 -5.16
CA GLU A 442 -31.03 -14.27 -4.35
C GLU A 442 -31.97 -13.05 -4.21
N ILE A 443 -31.42 -11.87 -3.93
CA ILE A 443 -32.21 -10.63 -3.81
C ILE A 443 -32.84 -10.28 -5.16
N ALA A 444 -32.08 -10.38 -6.26
CA ALA A 444 -32.60 -10.10 -7.60
C ALA A 444 -33.79 -11.02 -7.94
N ASP A 445 -33.67 -12.32 -7.68
CA ASP A 445 -34.75 -13.29 -7.95
C ASP A 445 -35.99 -13.03 -7.09
N TRP A 446 -35.81 -12.59 -5.83
CA TRP A 446 -36.92 -12.22 -4.97
C TRP A 446 -37.68 -10.99 -5.49
N VAL A 447 -36.95 -9.98 -5.95
CA VAL A 447 -37.49 -8.71 -6.44
C VAL A 447 -38.05 -8.83 -7.85
N ALA A 448 -37.52 -9.73 -8.69
CA ALA A 448 -37.98 -9.96 -10.07
C ALA A 448 -39.49 -10.23 -10.17
N SER A 449 -40.07 -10.89 -9.17
CA SER A 449 -41.51 -11.16 -9.12
C SER A 449 -42.41 -9.91 -9.00
N LEU A 450 -41.84 -8.72 -8.77
CA LEU A 450 -42.59 -7.47 -8.73
C LEU A 450 -42.93 -6.92 -10.12
N ASN A 451 -42.12 -7.25 -11.14
CA ASN A 451 -42.18 -6.66 -12.49
C ASN A 451 -42.26 -5.13 -12.50
N LEU A 452 -41.09 -4.48 -12.54
CA LEU A 452 -40.93 -3.03 -12.45
C LEU A 452 -40.97 -2.32 -13.81
N ASN A 453 -41.07 -3.07 -14.92
CA ASN A 453 -41.05 -2.52 -16.27
C ASN A 453 -42.44 -2.58 -16.92
N SER A 454 -42.76 -1.52 -17.66
CA SER A 454 -43.91 -1.50 -18.57
C SER A 454 -43.74 -2.47 -19.75
N LYS A 455 -44.83 -2.79 -20.47
CA LYS A 455 -44.78 -3.64 -21.66
C LYS A 455 -43.86 -3.07 -22.77
N GLY A 456 -43.79 -1.74 -22.90
CA GLY A 456 -42.92 -1.07 -23.85
C GLY A 456 -41.43 -1.24 -23.50
N GLU A 457 -41.09 -1.02 -22.22
CA GLU A 457 -39.72 -1.23 -21.71
C GLU A 457 -39.30 -2.69 -21.81
N GLN A 458 -40.19 -3.63 -21.47
CA GLN A 458 -39.96 -5.07 -21.66
C GLN A 458 -39.61 -5.39 -23.12
N SER A 459 -40.35 -4.81 -24.07
CA SER A 459 -40.10 -5.02 -25.51
C SER A 459 -38.76 -4.44 -25.95
N ALA A 460 -38.35 -3.29 -25.40
CA ALA A 460 -37.04 -2.69 -25.66
C ALA A 460 -35.89 -3.55 -25.12
N VAL A 461 -36.05 -4.11 -23.91
CA VAL A 461 -35.05 -5.02 -23.31
C VAL A 461 -34.94 -6.30 -24.13
N VAL A 462 -36.07 -6.90 -24.52
CA VAL A 462 -36.05 -8.13 -25.35
C VAL A 462 -35.37 -7.89 -26.69
N ARG A 463 -35.62 -6.75 -27.35
CA ARG A 463 -34.93 -6.37 -28.59
C ARG A 463 -33.42 -6.28 -28.40
N PHE A 464 -32.97 -5.58 -27.36
CA PHE A 464 -31.55 -5.48 -27.06
C PHE A 464 -30.94 -6.84 -26.66
N GLY A 465 -31.71 -7.69 -25.97
CA GLY A 465 -31.32 -9.07 -25.66
C GLY A 465 -31.19 -9.94 -26.91
N SER A 466 -32.04 -9.75 -27.93
CA SER A 466 -31.91 -10.41 -29.23
C SER A 466 -30.67 -9.93 -29.98
N GLU A 467 -30.34 -8.63 -29.93
CA GLU A 467 -29.10 -8.10 -30.48
C GLU A 467 -27.87 -8.72 -29.79
N LEU A 468 -27.87 -8.82 -28.46
CA LEU A 468 -26.83 -9.52 -27.70
C LEU A 468 -26.70 -10.98 -28.15
N LYS A 469 -27.80 -11.72 -28.22
CA LYS A 469 -27.80 -13.14 -28.65
C LYS A 469 -27.23 -13.31 -30.05
N SER A 470 -27.52 -12.39 -30.97
CA SER A 470 -27.02 -12.44 -32.35
C SER A 470 -25.49 -12.30 -32.46
N ARG A 471 -24.83 -11.80 -31.41
CA ARG A 471 -23.36 -11.68 -31.31
C ARG A 471 -22.69 -12.92 -30.70
N LEU A 472 -23.49 -13.85 -30.17
CA LEU A 472 -23.02 -15.07 -29.52
C LEU A 472 -23.27 -16.27 -30.44
N SER A 473 -22.51 -17.35 -30.26
CA SER A 473 -22.83 -18.62 -30.90
C SER A 473 -24.18 -19.15 -30.40
N ASP A 474 -24.87 -20.00 -31.16
CA ASP A 474 -26.16 -20.56 -30.75
C ASP A 474 -26.08 -21.30 -29.40
N LYS A 475 -24.96 -21.99 -29.15
CA LYS A 475 -24.70 -22.67 -27.88
C LYS A 475 -24.52 -21.66 -26.74
N ASP A 476 -23.74 -20.60 -26.96
CA ASP A 476 -23.49 -19.58 -25.94
C ASP A 476 -24.73 -18.72 -25.65
N ALA A 477 -25.53 -18.42 -26.67
CA ALA A 477 -26.79 -17.70 -26.53
C ALA A 477 -27.82 -18.49 -25.69
N SER A 478 -27.64 -19.81 -25.59
CA SER A 478 -28.46 -20.73 -24.78
C SER A 478 -27.95 -20.94 -23.35
N LEU A 479 -26.83 -20.32 -22.97
CA LEU A 479 -26.28 -20.44 -21.61
C LEU A 479 -27.32 -20.01 -20.55
N PRO A 480 -27.48 -20.77 -19.45
CA PRO A 480 -28.44 -20.42 -18.40
C PRO A 480 -28.25 -19.00 -17.85
N GLN A 481 -26.99 -18.56 -17.67
CA GLN A 481 -26.69 -17.22 -17.19
C GLN A 481 -27.15 -16.12 -18.18
N VAL A 482 -27.02 -16.34 -19.49
CA VAL A 482 -27.46 -15.39 -20.54
C VAL A 482 -28.99 -15.28 -20.53
N LEU A 483 -29.68 -16.42 -20.54
CA LEU A 483 -31.14 -16.47 -20.55
C LEU A 483 -31.73 -15.83 -19.29
N HIS A 484 -31.18 -16.17 -18.12
CA HIS A 484 -31.62 -15.64 -16.84
C HIS A 484 -31.42 -14.13 -16.74
N THR A 485 -30.27 -13.63 -17.20
CA THR A 485 -29.97 -12.18 -17.19
C THR A 485 -30.97 -11.39 -18.03
N ILE A 486 -31.34 -11.90 -19.22
CA ILE A 486 -32.31 -11.24 -20.09
C ILE A 486 -33.72 -11.24 -19.46
N GLU A 487 -34.16 -12.35 -18.86
CA GLU A 487 -35.47 -12.42 -18.21
C GLU A 487 -35.55 -11.54 -16.95
N LEU A 488 -34.48 -11.44 -16.16
CA LEU A 488 -34.41 -10.49 -15.05
C LEU A 488 -34.48 -9.04 -15.56
N ALA A 489 -33.68 -8.70 -16.57
CA ALA A 489 -33.64 -7.36 -17.11
C ALA A 489 -34.99 -6.93 -17.70
N LYS A 490 -35.72 -7.88 -18.32
CA LYS A 490 -37.06 -7.67 -18.85
C LYS A 490 -38.03 -7.17 -17.79
N VAL A 491 -37.97 -7.71 -16.57
CA VAL A 491 -38.79 -7.27 -15.43
C VAL A 491 -38.21 -6.08 -14.65
N GLY A 492 -37.16 -5.44 -15.18
CA GLY A 492 -36.54 -4.25 -14.61
C GLY A 492 -35.54 -4.51 -13.49
N VAL A 493 -35.03 -5.74 -13.37
CA VAL A 493 -34.06 -6.13 -12.35
C VAL A 493 -32.74 -6.57 -13.00
N GLY A 494 -31.60 -6.12 -12.46
CA GLY A 494 -30.28 -6.49 -12.96
C GLY A 494 -29.39 -7.03 -11.84
N VAL A 495 -28.41 -7.84 -12.21
CA VAL A 495 -27.33 -8.29 -11.32
C VAL A 495 -26.00 -7.79 -11.87
N HIS A 496 -25.07 -7.42 -10.99
CA HIS A 496 -23.70 -7.06 -11.38
C HIS A 496 -22.68 -7.56 -10.36
N HIS A 497 -21.88 -8.56 -10.73
CA HIS A 497 -20.79 -9.02 -9.89
C HIS A 497 -19.69 -9.73 -10.70
N GLY A 498 -18.52 -9.92 -10.08
CA GLY A 498 -17.35 -10.52 -10.73
C GLY A 498 -17.53 -11.95 -11.26
N GLY A 499 -18.58 -12.68 -10.86
CA GLY A 499 -18.92 -14.00 -11.41
C GLY A 499 -19.72 -14.00 -12.71
N MET A 500 -20.21 -12.85 -13.16
CA MET A 500 -20.96 -12.76 -14.43
C MET A 500 -20.02 -12.65 -15.61
N LEU A 501 -20.44 -13.22 -16.74
CA LEU A 501 -19.78 -13.05 -18.03
C LEU A 501 -19.58 -11.55 -18.35
N PRO A 502 -18.40 -11.14 -18.86
CA PRO A 502 -18.11 -9.74 -19.16
C PRO A 502 -19.17 -9.05 -20.01
N VAL A 503 -19.59 -9.69 -21.10
CA VAL A 503 -20.62 -9.16 -22.02
C VAL A 503 -21.98 -8.93 -21.32
N LEU A 504 -22.32 -9.76 -20.33
CA LEU A 504 -23.56 -9.63 -19.56
C LEU A 504 -23.50 -8.49 -18.55
N LYS A 505 -22.32 -8.22 -17.97
CA LYS A 505 -22.14 -7.04 -17.12
C LYS A 505 -22.36 -5.76 -17.91
N GLU A 506 -21.74 -5.66 -19.09
CA GLU A 506 -21.90 -4.50 -19.98
C GLU A 506 -23.36 -4.37 -20.44
N PHE A 507 -24.04 -5.48 -20.75
CA PHE A 507 -25.46 -5.48 -21.09
C PHE A 507 -26.33 -4.86 -19.97
N VAL A 508 -26.14 -5.30 -18.72
CA VAL A 508 -26.88 -4.78 -17.57
C VAL A 508 -26.52 -3.32 -17.27
N GLU A 509 -25.24 -2.95 -17.38
CA GLU A 509 -24.77 -1.57 -17.23
C GLU A 509 -25.46 -0.65 -18.25
N ILE A 510 -25.46 -1.02 -19.53
CA ILE A 510 -26.11 -0.25 -20.59
C ILE A 510 -27.60 -0.10 -20.31
N LEU A 511 -28.30 -1.18 -19.92
CA LEU A 511 -29.72 -1.11 -19.59
C LEU A 511 -30.00 -0.25 -18.35
N PHE A 512 -29.14 -0.28 -17.34
CA PHE A 512 -29.24 0.57 -16.16
C PHE A 512 -29.08 2.05 -16.52
N SER A 513 -28.09 2.38 -17.36
CA SER A 513 -27.87 3.75 -17.84
C SER A 513 -29.05 4.29 -18.67
N ARG A 514 -29.73 3.41 -19.42
CA ARG A 514 -30.97 3.72 -20.18
C ARG A 514 -32.23 3.77 -19.31
N GLY A 515 -32.12 3.48 -18.01
CA GLY A 515 -33.24 3.44 -17.09
C GLY A 515 -34.18 2.24 -17.30
N LEU A 516 -33.76 1.20 -18.02
CA LEU A 516 -34.53 -0.03 -18.26
C LEU A 516 -34.34 -1.07 -17.15
N VAL A 517 -33.27 -0.96 -16.37
CA VAL A 517 -33.11 -1.66 -15.09
C VAL A 517 -33.41 -0.67 -13.96
N LYS A 518 -34.45 -0.96 -13.16
CA LYS A 518 -34.92 -0.13 -12.05
C LYS A 518 -34.27 -0.51 -10.73
N ILE A 519 -33.94 -1.79 -10.53
CA ILE A 519 -33.19 -2.28 -9.38
C ILE A 519 -31.96 -3.04 -9.86
N LEU A 520 -30.78 -2.58 -9.44
CA LEU A 520 -29.51 -3.25 -9.73
C LEU A 520 -28.92 -3.85 -8.45
N CYS A 521 -28.83 -5.18 -8.37
CA CYS A 521 -28.16 -5.87 -7.28
C CYS A 521 -26.68 -6.05 -7.62
N ALA A 522 -25.79 -5.36 -6.91
CA ALA A 522 -24.39 -5.27 -7.27
C ALA A 522 -23.42 -5.56 -6.11
N THR A 523 -22.23 -6.07 -6.43
CA THR A 523 -21.09 -6.11 -5.50
C THR A 523 -20.33 -4.78 -5.49
N GLU A 524 -19.45 -4.60 -4.51
CA GLU A 524 -18.58 -3.41 -4.34
C GLU A 524 -17.85 -2.99 -5.63
N THR A 525 -17.46 -3.97 -6.47
CA THR A 525 -16.80 -3.73 -7.76
C THR A 525 -17.57 -2.80 -8.70
N PHE A 526 -18.90 -2.72 -8.59
CA PHE A 526 -19.70 -1.77 -9.37
C PHE A 526 -19.49 -0.33 -8.90
N ALA A 527 -19.36 -0.11 -7.59
CA ALA A 527 -19.13 1.19 -7.01
C ALA A 527 -17.76 1.76 -7.39
N MET A 528 -16.80 0.92 -7.75
CA MET A 528 -15.50 1.34 -8.26
C MET A 528 -15.43 1.35 -9.80
N GLY A 529 -16.21 0.50 -10.46
CA GLY A 529 -15.99 0.13 -11.87
C GLY A 529 -16.56 1.05 -12.94
N VAL A 530 -17.62 1.81 -12.64
CA VAL A 530 -18.39 2.54 -13.68
C VAL A 530 -19.01 3.82 -13.11
N ASN A 531 -19.14 4.87 -13.93
CA ASN A 531 -19.83 6.09 -13.52
C ASN A 531 -21.35 6.04 -13.76
N MET A 532 -22.09 5.31 -12.92
CA MET A 532 -23.56 5.18 -13.03
C MET A 532 -24.28 5.61 -11.74
N PRO A 533 -24.75 6.87 -11.65
CA PRO A 533 -25.51 7.34 -10.50
C PRO A 533 -26.95 6.80 -10.51
N SER A 534 -27.50 6.53 -9.34
CA SER A 534 -28.88 6.09 -9.10
C SER A 534 -29.64 7.12 -8.27
N LYS A 535 -30.97 7.04 -8.18
CA LYS A 535 -31.75 7.91 -7.27
C LYS A 535 -31.59 7.46 -5.81
N SER A 536 -31.53 6.15 -5.58
CA SER A 536 -31.30 5.56 -4.27
C SER A 536 -30.26 4.45 -4.23
N VAL A 537 -29.68 4.23 -3.06
CA VAL A 537 -28.78 3.11 -2.74
C VAL A 537 -29.30 2.38 -1.50
N MET A 538 -29.24 1.07 -1.52
CA MET A 538 -29.64 0.18 -0.45
C MET A 538 -28.47 -0.75 -0.11
N PHE A 539 -28.18 -0.95 1.16
CA PHE A 539 -27.16 -1.91 1.60
C PHE A 539 -27.85 -3.18 2.09
N SER A 540 -27.57 -4.36 1.52
CA SER A 540 -28.11 -5.60 2.08
C SER A 540 -27.47 -5.93 3.43
N GLU A 541 -26.19 -5.60 3.56
CA GLU A 541 -25.33 -5.83 4.71
C GLU A 541 -24.34 -4.66 4.83
N ILE A 542 -23.74 -4.45 6.00
CA ILE A 542 -22.72 -3.41 6.25
C ILE A 542 -21.41 -3.99 6.81
N ARG A 543 -21.27 -5.32 6.80
CA ARG A 543 -20.01 -6.01 7.09
C ARG A 543 -19.61 -6.83 5.89
N LYS A 544 -18.31 -6.91 5.63
CA LYS A 544 -17.72 -7.73 4.57
C LYS A 544 -16.58 -8.56 5.13
N ASN A 545 -16.24 -9.63 4.42
CA ASN A 545 -14.99 -10.34 4.62
C ASN A 545 -13.92 -9.64 3.80
N ASP A 546 -12.86 -9.14 4.44
CA ASP A 546 -11.71 -8.54 3.75
C ASP A 546 -10.65 -9.58 3.31
N GLY A 547 -10.94 -10.86 3.54
CA GLY A 547 -10.06 -11.99 3.22
C GLY A 547 -9.50 -12.65 4.48
N THR A 548 -9.34 -11.88 5.57
CA THR A 548 -8.83 -12.36 6.85
C THR A 548 -9.92 -12.37 7.92
N GLN A 549 -10.77 -11.34 7.95
CA GLN A 549 -11.81 -11.20 8.97
C GLN A 549 -13.09 -10.56 8.43
N PHE A 550 -14.19 -10.81 9.16
CA PHE A 550 -15.44 -10.09 8.92
C PHE A 550 -15.45 -8.77 9.69
N ARG A 551 -15.32 -7.64 8.98
CA ARG A 551 -15.34 -6.29 9.55
C ARG A 551 -16.44 -5.40 8.98
N CYS A 552 -16.76 -4.31 9.68
CA CYS A 552 -17.63 -3.26 9.16
C CYS A 552 -16.98 -2.52 8.00
N LEU A 553 -17.82 -1.91 7.15
CA LEU A 553 -17.36 -1.02 6.10
C LEU A 553 -16.61 0.17 6.69
N LEU A 554 -15.47 0.47 6.08
CA LEU A 554 -14.74 1.69 6.38
C LEU A 554 -15.52 2.90 5.84
N PRO A 555 -15.33 4.10 6.43
CA PRO A 555 -16.02 5.31 5.98
C PRO A 555 -15.80 5.62 4.49
N GLY A 556 -14.60 5.35 3.98
CA GLY A 556 -14.26 5.50 2.56
C GLY A 556 -15.06 4.56 1.65
N GLU A 557 -15.09 3.26 1.97
CA GLU A 557 -15.84 2.22 1.24
C GLU A 557 -17.34 2.55 1.22
N TYR A 558 -17.88 2.94 2.38
CA TYR A 558 -19.27 3.36 2.50
C TYR A 558 -19.56 4.59 1.65
N THR A 559 -18.72 5.62 1.71
CA THR A 559 -18.91 6.87 0.97
C THR A 559 -18.85 6.65 -0.54
N GLN A 560 -18.00 5.74 -1.02
CA GLN A 560 -17.91 5.40 -2.43
C GLN A 560 -19.21 4.74 -2.94
N MET A 561 -19.75 3.77 -2.19
CA MET A 561 -21.00 3.08 -2.52
C MET A 561 -22.22 4.01 -2.36
N ALA A 562 -22.37 4.66 -1.21
CA ALA A 562 -23.45 5.60 -0.92
C ALA A 562 -23.44 6.81 -1.87
N GLY A 563 -22.25 7.21 -2.33
CA GLY A 563 -22.01 8.28 -3.29
C GLY A 563 -22.58 8.02 -4.68
N ARG A 564 -23.10 6.81 -4.96
CA ARG A 564 -23.86 6.53 -6.18
C ARG A 564 -25.31 7.06 -6.11
N ALA A 565 -25.85 7.35 -4.93
CA ALA A 565 -27.22 7.88 -4.78
C ALA A 565 -27.30 9.39 -5.06
N GLY A 566 -28.28 9.82 -5.85
CA GLY A 566 -28.49 11.21 -6.27
C GLY A 566 -27.78 11.53 -7.59
N ARG A 567 -28.58 11.76 -8.64
CA ARG A 567 -28.10 12.10 -9.98
C ARG A 567 -28.06 13.62 -10.15
N ARG A 568 -26.87 14.16 -10.48
CA ARG A 568 -26.67 15.59 -10.70
C ARG A 568 -27.62 16.09 -11.80
N GLY A 569 -28.38 17.14 -11.50
CA GLY A 569 -29.33 17.75 -12.43
C GLY A 569 -30.68 17.04 -12.56
N LEU A 570 -30.87 15.87 -11.92
CA LEU A 570 -32.14 15.12 -11.94
C LEU A 570 -32.76 14.95 -10.56
N ASP A 571 -31.95 14.77 -9.51
CA ASP A 571 -32.42 14.55 -8.15
C ASP A 571 -31.93 15.65 -7.21
N ASP A 572 -32.82 16.18 -6.37
CA ASP A 572 -32.46 17.17 -5.34
C ASP A 572 -31.72 16.55 -4.16
N VAL A 573 -32.01 15.27 -3.86
CA VAL A 573 -31.45 14.53 -2.72
C VAL A 573 -31.27 13.07 -3.12
N GLY A 574 -30.10 12.50 -2.82
CA GLY A 574 -29.85 11.06 -2.93
C GLY A 574 -30.26 10.34 -1.66
N VAL A 575 -30.95 9.20 -1.78
CA VAL A 575 -31.44 8.44 -0.62
C VAL A 575 -30.60 7.17 -0.42
N VAL A 576 -30.13 6.95 0.80
CA VAL A 576 -29.36 5.77 1.19
C VAL A 576 -30.10 5.03 2.29
N VAL A 577 -30.37 3.75 2.09
CA VAL A 577 -31.17 2.92 3.02
C VAL A 577 -30.36 1.74 3.54
N VAL A 578 -30.32 1.57 4.85
CA VAL A 578 -29.82 0.36 5.52
C VAL A 578 -31.03 -0.36 6.15
N PRO A 579 -31.49 -1.50 5.60
CA PRO A 579 -32.59 -2.26 6.17
C PRO A 579 -32.14 -3.03 7.42
N CYS A 580 -32.98 -3.00 8.45
CA CYS A 580 -32.82 -3.80 9.66
C CYS A 580 -33.95 -4.82 9.75
N PHE A 581 -33.77 -5.96 9.09
CA PHE A 581 -34.80 -7.00 8.96
C PHE A 581 -34.88 -7.95 10.15
N ALA A 582 -33.82 -8.04 10.95
CA ALA A 582 -33.63 -9.03 12.01
C ALA A 582 -34.41 -8.80 13.31
N GLY A 583 -35.20 -7.73 13.40
CA GLY A 583 -35.78 -7.32 14.68
C GLY A 583 -34.73 -6.82 15.69
N GLU A 584 -33.53 -6.47 15.23
CA GLU A 584 -32.53 -5.67 15.93
C GLU A 584 -32.01 -4.59 14.98
N ILE A 585 -31.57 -3.46 15.55
CA ILE A 585 -30.93 -2.39 14.77
C ILE A 585 -29.43 -2.42 14.96
N VAL A 586 -28.72 -1.90 13.96
CA VAL A 586 -27.26 -1.68 14.04
C VAL A 586 -26.94 -0.77 15.23
N PRO A 587 -25.91 -1.08 16.04
CA PRO A 587 -25.45 -0.21 17.12
C PRO A 587 -25.11 1.21 16.62
N SER A 588 -25.39 2.20 17.48
CA SER A 588 -25.23 3.62 17.14
C SER A 588 -23.78 3.98 16.84
N GLU A 589 -22.84 3.42 17.60
CA GLU A 589 -21.39 3.65 17.48
C GLU A 589 -20.87 3.18 16.13
N VAL A 590 -21.31 2.00 15.67
CA VAL A 590 -20.95 1.44 14.37
C VAL A 590 -21.44 2.33 13.23
N LEU A 591 -22.70 2.77 13.29
CA LEU A 591 -23.26 3.67 12.28
C LEU A 591 -22.56 5.03 12.29
N LYS A 592 -22.29 5.59 13.47
CA LYS A 592 -21.58 6.86 13.62
C LYS A 592 -20.19 6.79 13.02
N GLN A 593 -19.41 5.74 13.34
CA GLN A 593 -18.08 5.55 12.77
C GLN A 593 -18.15 5.43 11.23
N MET A 594 -19.04 4.60 10.69
CA MET A 594 -19.20 4.41 9.25
C MET A 594 -19.66 5.67 8.51
N LEU A 595 -20.56 6.46 9.10
CA LEU A 595 -21.18 7.63 8.46
C LEU A 595 -20.39 8.93 8.62
N THR A 596 -19.64 9.10 9.71
CA THR A 596 -18.94 10.35 10.04
C THR A 596 -17.45 10.16 10.28
N GLY A 597 -16.92 8.94 10.09
CA GLY A 597 -15.49 8.69 10.18
C GLY A 597 -14.70 9.45 9.11
N LYS A 598 -13.39 9.62 9.34
CA LYS A 598 -12.49 10.29 8.41
C LYS A 598 -12.39 9.49 7.10
N ALA A 599 -12.17 10.21 6.00
CA ALA A 599 -11.87 9.60 4.72
C ALA A 599 -10.56 8.78 4.81
N SER A 600 -10.41 7.79 3.95
CA SER A 600 -9.18 7.00 3.89
C SER A 600 -7.98 7.88 3.51
N ARG A 601 -6.91 7.72 4.29
CA ARG A 601 -5.60 8.31 4.00
C ARG A 601 -4.99 7.59 2.80
N LEU A 602 -4.38 8.33 1.87
CA LEU A 602 -3.53 7.76 0.84
C LEU A 602 -2.27 7.19 1.49
N GLN A 603 -2.00 5.91 1.28
CA GLN A 603 -0.83 5.20 1.78
C GLN A 603 -0.05 4.64 0.61
N SER A 604 1.28 4.66 0.73
CA SER A 604 2.14 3.96 -0.22
C SER A 604 1.80 2.48 -0.21
N GLN A 605 1.77 1.86 -1.38
CA GLN A 605 1.73 0.41 -1.54
C GLN A 605 3.00 -0.07 -2.25
N PHE A 606 4.01 0.78 -2.36
CA PHE A 606 5.25 0.49 -3.04
C PHE A 606 5.93 -0.75 -2.46
N ARG A 607 6.26 -1.69 -3.34
CA ARG A 607 6.96 -2.94 -3.00
C ARG A 607 7.87 -3.33 -4.15
N LEU A 608 8.95 -4.02 -3.82
CA LEU A 608 9.90 -4.47 -4.81
C LEU A 608 9.39 -5.75 -5.48
N THR A 609 9.39 -5.76 -6.81
CA THR A 609 9.12 -6.96 -7.61
C THR A 609 10.34 -7.28 -8.48
N TYR A 610 10.58 -8.56 -8.78
CA TYR A 610 11.69 -8.94 -9.67
C TYR A 610 11.57 -8.30 -11.05
N ALA A 611 10.35 -8.24 -11.58
CA ALA A 611 10.08 -7.57 -12.84
C ALA A 611 10.49 -6.08 -12.79
N MET A 612 10.17 -5.35 -11.71
CA MET A 612 10.59 -3.96 -11.56
C MET A 612 12.12 -3.84 -11.50
N ILE A 613 12.79 -4.66 -10.67
CA ILE A 613 14.25 -4.63 -10.52
C ILE A 613 14.93 -4.85 -11.87
N LEU A 614 14.52 -5.90 -12.60
CA LEU A 614 15.10 -6.23 -13.90
C LEU A 614 14.80 -5.17 -14.98
N ASN A 615 13.63 -4.52 -14.92
CA ASN A 615 13.32 -3.41 -15.83
C ASN A 615 14.18 -2.18 -15.54
N LEU A 616 14.36 -1.82 -14.26
CA LEU A 616 15.14 -0.66 -13.85
C LEU A 616 16.64 -0.84 -14.11
N ILE A 617 17.19 -2.05 -13.95
CA ILE A 617 18.60 -2.35 -14.32
C ILE A 617 18.88 -2.05 -15.80
N ARG A 618 17.86 -2.10 -16.66
CA ARG A 618 18.00 -1.84 -18.10
C ARG A 618 17.84 -0.37 -18.48
N LEU A 619 17.35 0.47 -17.56
CA LEU A 619 17.15 1.89 -17.81
C LEU A 619 18.43 2.64 -17.47
N GLU A 620 18.90 3.48 -18.39
CA GLU A 620 20.11 4.27 -18.20
C GLU A 620 19.88 5.47 -17.26
N ASP A 621 18.68 6.06 -17.29
CA ASP A 621 18.35 7.31 -16.61
C ASP A 621 17.86 7.13 -15.16
N MET A 622 17.60 5.90 -14.71
CA MET A 622 17.03 5.64 -13.39
C MET A 622 17.38 4.24 -12.88
N ASN A 623 17.91 4.16 -11.67
CA ASN A 623 18.19 2.90 -10.99
C ASN A 623 17.11 2.56 -9.93
N VAL A 624 17.25 1.39 -9.30
CA VAL A 624 16.30 0.92 -8.27
C VAL A 624 16.36 1.79 -7.00
N GLU A 625 17.55 2.29 -6.65
CA GLU A 625 17.78 3.11 -5.47
C GLU A 625 17.10 4.49 -5.59
N ASP A 626 17.18 5.10 -6.78
CA ASP A 626 16.47 6.32 -7.13
C ASP A 626 14.96 6.14 -7.03
N MET A 627 14.44 5.02 -7.53
CA MET A 627 13.02 4.69 -7.44
C MET A 627 12.59 4.56 -5.97
N MET A 628 13.36 3.85 -5.14
CA MET A 628 13.07 3.70 -3.71
C MET A 628 13.12 5.05 -2.99
N ARG A 629 14.17 5.85 -3.21
CA ARG A 629 14.34 7.18 -2.59
C ARG A 629 13.21 8.14 -2.96
N ARG A 630 12.66 8.03 -4.17
CA ARG A 630 11.57 8.87 -4.67
C ARG A 630 10.18 8.28 -4.42
N SER A 631 10.08 7.10 -3.79
CA SER A 631 8.80 6.47 -3.45
C SER A 631 7.98 7.30 -2.45
N PHE A 632 6.66 7.06 -2.40
CA PHE A 632 5.80 7.85 -1.51
C PHE A 632 6.01 7.53 -0.03
N SER A 633 6.46 6.32 0.31
CA SER A 633 6.77 5.91 1.68
C SER A 633 7.97 6.67 2.23
N GLU A 634 9.04 6.78 1.44
CA GLU A 634 10.31 7.41 1.84
C GLU A 634 10.26 8.94 1.84
N PHE A 635 9.29 9.53 1.16
CA PHE A 635 9.27 10.97 0.92
C PHE A 635 9.34 11.83 2.20
N ARG A 636 8.71 11.39 3.30
CA ARG A 636 8.75 12.15 4.56
C ARG A 636 10.15 12.21 5.13
N THR A 637 10.81 11.05 5.23
CA THR A 637 12.18 10.92 5.70
C THR A 637 13.13 11.72 4.82
N GLN A 638 12.99 11.58 3.50
CA GLN A 638 13.82 12.30 2.53
C GLN A 638 13.58 13.81 2.52
N LYS A 639 12.36 14.28 2.75
CA LYS A 639 12.06 15.71 2.87
C LYS A 639 12.72 16.31 4.12
N VAL A 640 12.66 15.60 5.24
CA VAL A 640 13.36 16.02 6.48
C VAL A 640 14.87 16.07 6.23
N LEU A 641 15.44 15.01 5.66
CA LEU A 641 16.86 14.96 5.33
C LEU A 641 17.28 16.06 4.33
N GLY A 642 16.44 16.38 3.35
CA GLY A 642 16.72 17.43 2.36
C GLY A 642 16.48 18.86 2.87
N ASP A 643 15.67 19.04 3.91
CA ASP A 643 15.54 20.31 4.62
C ASP A 643 16.71 20.56 5.59
N MET A 644 17.38 19.49 6.05
CA MET A 644 18.63 19.55 6.79
C MET A 644 19.82 19.74 5.83
N ASP A 645 20.74 20.64 6.15
CA ASP A 645 22.03 20.71 5.44
C ASP A 645 22.96 19.62 5.96
N VAL A 646 22.62 18.35 5.68
CA VAL A 646 23.36 17.18 6.21
C VAL A 646 24.83 17.23 5.80
N ASP A 647 25.11 17.64 4.56
CA ASP A 647 26.48 17.78 4.07
C ASP A 647 27.23 18.91 4.80
N GLY A 648 26.57 20.05 5.03
CA GLY A 648 27.11 21.15 5.83
C GLY A 648 27.36 20.77 7.29
N GLU A 649 26.44 20.02 7.90
CA GLU A 649 26.56 19.53 9.27
C GLU A 649 27.69 18.50 9.41
N ILE A 650 27.78 17.54 8.48
CA ILE A 650 28.90 16.57 8.43
C ILE A 650 30.22 17.32 8.27
N LYS A 651 30.28 18.34 7.40
CA LYS A 651 31.47 19.16 7.23
C LYS A 651 31.84 19.90 8.52
N SER A 652 30.87 20.52 9.19
CA SER A 652 31.09 21.21 10.47
C SER A 652 31.57 20.25 11.56
N LEU A 653 31.01 19.03 11.63
CA LEU A 653 31.45 18.00 12.56
C LEU A 653 32.88 17.54 12.27
N ARG A 654 33.25 17.35 10.99
CA ARG A 654 34.61 17.00 10.58
C ARG A 654 35.62 18.11 10.90
N GLU A 655 35.21 19.37 10.78
CA GLU A 655 36.04 20.52 11.19
C GLU A 655 36.26 20.54 12.72
N MET A 656 35.23 20.21 13.50
CA MET A 656 35.37 20.06 14.96
C MET A 656 36.29 18.90 15.35
N VAL A 657 36.19 17.75 14.67
CA VAL A 657 37.14 16.63 14.86
C VAL A 657 38.56 17.10 14.62
N LYS A 658 38.82 17.72 13.47
CA LYS A 658 40.15 18.24 13.12
C LYS A 658 40.66 19.27 14.13
N ALA A 659 39.79 20.12 14.67
CA ALA A 659 40.17 21.08 15.69
C ALA A 659 40.54 20.45 17.04
N VAL A 660 40.10 19.22 17.32
CA VAL A 660 40.55 18.43 18.48
C VAL A 660 41.88 17.74 18.17
N GLU A 661 42.02 17.17 16.97
CA GLU A 661 43.27 16.55 16.49
C GLU A 661 44.43 17.57 16.45
N ASP A 662 44.18 18.79 15.95
CA ASP A 662 45.18 19.88 15.89
C ASP A 662 45.66 20.34 17.29
N ARG A 663 44.91 20.05 18.37
CA ARG A 663 45.34 20.30 19.76
C ARG A 663 46.26 19.22 20.31
N GLY A 664 46.44 18.10 19.61
CA GLY A 664 47.22 16.93 20.05
C GLY A 664 46.60 16.21 21.25
N GLU A 665 45.29 16.36 21.46
CA GLU A 665 44.52 15.78 22.57
C GLU A 665 43.91 14.42 22.20
N ASP A 666 44.14 13.92 20.97
CA ASP A 666 43.62 12.70 20.36
C ASP A 666 44.64 11.54 20.32
N GLU A 667 45.90 11.78 20.68
CA GLU A 667 46.97 10.78 20.64
C GLU A 667 46.84 9.76 21.78
N GLY A 668 46.57 8.49 21.44
CA GLY A 668 46.57 7.37 22.40
C GLY A 668 45.66 6.21 22.01
N GLU A 669 46.12 5.33 21.13
CA GLU A 669 45.37 4.15 20.66
C GLU A 669 44.89 3.24 21.82
N GLU A 670 45.72 3.13 22.87
CA GLU A 670 45.37 2.42 24.09
C GLU A 670 44.23 3.11 24.87
N MET A 671 44.22 4.45 24.93
CA MET A 671 43.16 5.22 25.59
C MET A 671 41.83 5.11 24.82
N ARG A 672 41.86 5.12 23.48
CA ARG A 672 40.67 4.87 22.66
C ARG A 672 40.07 3.48 22.95
N SER A 673 40.92 2.45 22.98
CA SER A 673 40.53 1.09 23.31
C SER A 673 39.96 0.97 24.74
N TYR A 674 40.53 1.72 25.69
CA TYR A 674 40.03 1.82 27.05
C TYR A 674 38.65 2.50 27.11
N ILE A 675 38.45 3.60 26.38
CA ILE A 675 37.14 4.28 26.29
C ILE A 675 36.08 3.34 25.71
N GLU A 676 36.37 2.62 24.62
CA GLU A 676 35.44 1.64 24.06
C GLU A 676 35.08 0.52 25.07
N ALA A 677 36.07 0.00 25.79
CA ALA A 677 35.84 -1.01 26.80
C ALA A 677 34.96 -0.48 27.95
N THR A 678 35.19 0.76 28.41
CA THR A 678 34.34 1.40 29.45
C THR A 678 32.91 1.65 28.95
N GLN A 679 32.72 2.10 27.71
CA GLN A 679 31.39 2.25 27.11
C GLN A 679 30.64 0.92 26.98
N ARG A 680 31.33 -0.17 26.64
CA ARG A 680 30.71 -1.52 26.62
C ARG A 680 30.24 -1.96 28.00
N VAL A 681 31.06 -1.75 29.03
CA VAL A 681 30.70 -2.02 30.44
C VAL A 681 29.49 -1.18 30.86
N ALA A 682 29.46 0.12 30.52
CA ALA A 682 28.34 1.00 30.82
C ALA A 682 27.03 0.57 30.12
N ARG A 683 27.09 0.23 28.82
CA ARG A 683 25.93 -0.26 28.06
C ARG A 683 25.33 -1.52 28.67
N LEU A 684 26.17 -2.55 28.91
CA LEU A 684 25.71 -3.81 29.50
C LEU A 684 25.16 -3.61 30.93
N THR A 685 25.74 -2.70 31.70
CA THR A 685 25.20 -2.32 33.01
C THR A 685 23.79 -1.74 32.87
N SER A 686 23.57 -0.82 31.93
CA SER A 686 22.26 -0.22 31.69
C SER A 686 21.22 -1.26 31.27
N ASP A 687 21.58 -2.17 30.36
CA ASP A 687 20.68 -3.24 29.89
C ASP A 687 20.28 -4.19 31.03
N LEU A 688 21.23 -4.57 31.89
CA LEU A 688 20.96 -5.39 33.07
C LEU A 688 20.09 -4.66 34.10
N VAL A 689 20.30 -3.36 34.32
CA VAL A 689 19.46 -2.55 35.20
C VAL A 689 18.03 -2.47 34.65
N LYS A 690 17.85 -2.20 33.37
CA LYS A 690 16.54 -2.14 32.71
C LYS A 690 15.82 -3.49 32.78
N PHE A 691 16.54 -4.57 32.47
CA PHE A 691 16.02 -5.94 32.59
C PHE A 691 15.56 -6.28 34.02
N ALA A 692 16.29 -5.83 35.04
CA ALA A 692 15.92 -6.02 36.44
C ALA A 692 14.69 -5.17 36.85
N MET A 693 14.55 -3.96 36.29
CA MET A 693 13.39 -3.09 36.52
C MET A 693 12.10 -3.67 35.92
N ASP A 694 12.13 -4.15 34.68
CA ASP A 694 10.96 -4.67 33.95
C ASP A 694 10.32 -5.91 34.60
N ARG A 695 11.09 -6.68 35.40
CA ARG A 695 10.62 -7.91 36.04
C ARG A 695 10.22 -7.76 37.52
N GLY A 696 9.90 -6.54 37.94
CA GLY A 696 9.32 -6.29 39.26
C GLY A 696 10.34 -6.22 40.40
N GLY A 697 11.63 -6.01 40.08
CA GLY A 697 12.66 -5.69 41.08
C GLY A 697 12.57 -4.25 41.61
N GLY A 698 11.83 -3.35 40.94
CA GLY A 698 11.80 -1.92 41.23
C GLY A 698 11.14 -1.52 42.55
N ASP A 699 10.06 -2.20 42.96
CA ASP A 699 9.24 -1.76 44.11
C ASP A 699 9.95 -1.90 45.46
N ASN A 700 10.94 -2.79 45.58
CA ASN A 700 11.75 -2.93 46.81
C ASN A 700 13.10 -2.20 46.73
N VAL A 701 13.47 -1.65 45.57
CA VAL A 701 14.71 -0.89 45.37
C VAL A 701 14.50 0.60 45.66
N LEU A 702 13.28 1.11 45.45
CA LEU A 702 12.90 2.50 45.73
C LEU A 702 12.24 2.66 47.11
N THR A 703 12.89 2.17 48.18
CA THR A 703 12.46 2.53 49.55
C THR A 703 13.09 3.87 49.98
N SER A 704 12.36 4.63 50.78
CA SER A 704 12.46 6.08 51.04
C SER A 704 13.75 6.61 51.69
N LYS A 705 14.89 5.93 51.55
CA LYS A 705 16.21 6.38 52.03
C LYS A 705 17.28 6.48 50.94
N MET A 706 17.02 6.00 49.71
CA MET A 706 17.90 6.23 48.56
C MET A 706 17.31 7.35 47.68
N LYS A 707 17.78 8.59 47.86
CA LYS A 707 17.66 9.59 46.78
C LYS A 707 18.78 9.29 45.79
N PRO A 708 18.51 8.88 44.55
CA PRO A 708 19.57 8.79 43.57
C PRO A 708 20.10 10.21 43.36
N LYS A 709 21.38 10.44 43.68
CA LYS A 709 22.12 11.52 43.04
C LYS A 709 22.36 11.06 41.61
N VAL A 710 21.36 11.21 40.76
CA VAL A 710 21.60 11.30 39.33
C VAL A 710 22.14 12.70 39.14
N GLU A 711 23.46 12.85 39.02
CA GLU A 711 23.98 14.03 38.34
C GLU A 711 23.53 13.88 36.87
N ASP A 712 22.81 14.89 36.38
CA ASP A 712 22.13 14.93 35.07
C ASP A 712 23.07 14.68 33.87
N ASP A 713 24.37 14.50 34.08
CA ASP A 713 25.40 14.34 33.05
C ASP A 713 25.65 12.88 32.63
N PHE A 714 25.06 11.89 33.32
CA PHE A 714 25.19 10.46 32.92
C PHE A 714 24.19 10.04 31.84
N PHE A 715 23.08 10.78 31.71
CA PHE A 715 22.07 10.59 30.67
C PHE A 715 21.85 11.94 30.01
N GLY A 716 22.28 12.10 28.76
CA GLY A 716 21.96 13.28 27.99
C GLY A 716 20.44 13.50 27.91
N GLY A 717 19.96 14.49 28.66
CA GLY A 717 18.78 15.31 28.38
C GLY A 717 17.40 14.69 28.55
N MET A 718 16.79 14.85 29.74
CA MET A 718 15.37 15.24 29.89
C MET A 718 15.05 15.54 31.37
N LYS A 719 14.68 16.80 31.69
CA LYS A 719 14.09 17.16 32.99
C LYS A 719 12.56 17.18 32.92
N PRO A 720 11.85 16.65 33.93
CA PRO A 720 10.46 17.02 34.18
C PRO A 720 10.41 18.38 34.91
N LYS A 721 9.67 19.36 34.35
CA LYS A 721 9.35 20.64 35.02
C LYS A 721 8.55 20.37 36.31
N GLY A 722 9.04 20.87 37.46
CA GLY A 722 8.27 20.87 38.71
C GLY A 722 8.99 21.46 39.94
N ALA A 723 8.68 22.72 40.24
CA ALA A 723 8.75 23.41 41.55
C ALA A 723 10.13 23.78 42.17
N GLY A 724 10.47 25.08 42.05
CA GLY A 724 10.60 25.95 43.23
C GLY A 724 11.97 26.18 43.87
N GLY A 725 12.62 27.28 43.47
CA GLY A 725 13.16 28.28 44.41
C GLY A 725 14.62 28.19 44.90
N GLY A 726 15.37 29.27 44.66
CA GLY A 726 16.32 29.83 45.63
C GLY A 726 17.78 29.83 45.20
N GLY A 727 18.35 31.01 44.94
CA GLY A 727 19.72 31.16 44.45
C GLY A 727 20.82 30.97 45.50
N GLY A 728 22.08 31.00 45.02
CA GLY A 728 23.24 31.19 45.88
C GLY A 728 24.58 30.74 45.28
N GLY A 729 25.39 31.71 44.84
CA GLY A 729 26.83 31.77 45.13
C GLY A 729 27.80 30.86 44.37
N GLY A 730 28.70 31.48 43.59
CA GLY A 730 29.87 30.82 43.03
C GLY A 730 30.92 30.39 44.07
N GLY A 731 31.72 29.40 43.69
CA GLY A 731 32.88 28.92 44.43
C GLY A 731 33.55 27.78 43.68
N GLY A 732 34.80 27.98 43.28
CA GLY A 732 35.53 27.09 42.38
C GLY A 732 36.10 25.81 43.01
N GLY A 733 36.79 25.05 42.15
CA GLY A 733 37.75 24.01 42.52
C GLY A 733 37.17 22.60 42.60
N GLY A 734 37.37 21.83 41.53
CA GLY A 734 37.02 20.40 41.51
C GLY A 734 37.32 19.70 40.19
N LYS A 735 38.51 19.94 39.59
CA LYS A 735 39.01 19.10 38.49
C LYS A 735 39.61 17.83 39.09
N GLY A 736 39.07 16.67 38.72
CA GLY A 736 39.62 15.34 39.05
C GLY A 736 38.63 14.45 39.81
N LYS A 737 37.79 13.70 39.09
CA LYS A 737 37.01 12.58 39.69
C LYS A 737 36.39 11.55 38.73
N TYR A 738 36.46 11.74 37.41
CA TYR A 738 35.74 10.88 36.46
C TYR A 738 36.31 9.45 36.30
N LEU A 739 37.59 9.22 36.62
CA LEU A 739 38.21 7.89 36.48
C LEU A 739 37.75 6.87 37.55
N ILE A 740 37.14 7.33 38.65
CA ILE A 740 36.82 6.51 39.83
C ILE A 740 35.39 5.92 39.74
N GLU A 741 34.53 6.39 38.84
CA GLU A 741 33.11 6.03 38.85
C GLU A 741 32.76 4.70 38.16
N CYS A 742 33.53 4.25 37.17
CA CYS A 742 33.34 2.91 36.60
C CYS A 742 33.77 1.81 37.59
N GLU A 743 34.82 2.03 38.38
CA GLU A 743 35.20 1.10 39.47
C GLU A 743 34.15 1.08 40.58
N LYS A 744 33.50 2.21 40.88
CA LYS A 744 32.39 2.25 41.85
C LYS A 744 31.21 1.39 41.45
N VAL A 745 30.83 1.29 40.18
CA VAL A 745 29.75 0.39 39.71
C VAL A 745 30.11 -1.09 39.97
N VAL A 746 31.40 -1.44 39.89
CA VAL A 746 31.92 -2.78 40.15
C VAL A 746 32.09 -3.03 41.66
N GLU A 747 32.48 -2.00 42.43
CA GLU A 747 32.49 -2.02 43.90
C GLU A 747 31.07 -2.06 44.51
N CYS A 748 30.06 -1.49 43.82
CA CYS A 748 28.64 -1.65 44.17
C CYS A 748 28.22 -3.12 44.15
N MET A 749 28.88 -3.95 43.34
CA MET A 749 28.68 -5.40 43.34
C MET A 749 29.56 -6.14 44.34
N ARG A 750 30.51 -5.48 45.04
CA ARG A 750 31.39 -6.08 46.07
C ARG A 750 31.00 -5.75 47.52
N GLY A 751 30.17 -4.74 47.76
CA GLY A 751 29.37 -4.64 48.98
C GLY A 751 29.81 -3.66 50.08
N ASP A 752 30.59 -2.61 49.77
CA ASP A 752 31.11 -1.68 50.80
C ASP A 752 30.75 -0.19 50.58
N GLY A 753 29.54 0.15 50.10
CA GLY A 753 29.08 1.55 50.04
C GLY A 753 27.58 1.75 49.81
N GLU A 754 27.04 2.91 50.21
CA GLU A 754 25.63 3.35 50.04
C GLU A 754 25.25 3.67 48.58
N VAL A 755 25.51 2.75 47.65
CA VAL A 755 25.10 2.83 46.24
C VAL A 755 24.46 1.51 45.84
N LEU A 756 23.46 1.56 44.96
CA LEU A 756 22.56 0.50 44.52
C LEU A 756 23.22 -0.91 44.49
N ASP A 757 22.96 -1.75 45.50
CA ASP A 757 23.42 -3.14 45.49
C ASP A 757 22.59 -3.92 44.46
N LEU A 758 23.16 -4.11 43.26
CA LEU A 758 22.56 -4.92 42.22
C LEU A 758 22.17 -6.31 42.76
N ARG A 759 22.90 -6.92 43.70
CA ARG A 759 22.52 -8.23 44.28
C ARG A 759 21.17 -8.18 45.03
N MET A 760 20.78 -7.02 45.55
CA MET A 760 19.47 -6.80 46.20
C MET A 760 18.36 -6.56 45.16
N ALA A 761 18.61 -5.76 44.13
CA ALA A 761 17.71 -5.58 42.98
C ALA A 761 17.49 -6.91 42.20
N CYS A 762 18.49 -7.78 42.21
CA CYS A 762 18.54 -9.05 41.50
C CYS A 762 17.88 -10.22 42.22
N LYS A 763 17.31 -10.06 43.42
CA LYS A 763 16.67 -11.20 44.13
C LYS A 763 15.59 -11.89 43.29
N GLY A 764 14.88 -11.15 42.44
CA GLY A 764 13.91 -11.70 41.47
C GLY A 764 14.51 -12.28 40.18
N CYS A 765 15.78 -11.97 39.88
CA CYS A 765 16.47 -12.38 38.64
C CYS A 765 17.56 -13.44 38.87
N LYS A 766 17.79 -13.89 40.12
CA LYS A 766 18.83 -14.88 40.50
C LYS A 766 18.76 -16.24 39.78
N GLY A 767 17.63 -16.57 39.17
CA GLY A 767 17.43 -17.80 38.40
C GLY A 767 17.32 -17.58 36.88
N ASP A 768 17.41 -16.34 36.41
CA ASP A 768 17.35 -16.05 34.98
C ASP A 768 18.74 -16.22 34.35
N ILE A 769 18.82 -17.13 33.38
CA ILE A 769 20.08 -17.50 32.73
C ILE A 769 20.69 -16.30 32.01
N GLY A 770 19.89 -15.54 31.26
CA GLY A 770 20.37 -14.37 30.51
C GLY A 770 20.90 -13.27 31.43
N PHE A 771 20.25 -13.04 32.57
CA PHE A 771 20.73 -12.09 33.57
C PHE A 771 22.03 -12.54 34.23
N VAL A 772 22.15 -13.82 34.63
CA VAL A 772 23.35 -14.36 35.29
C VAL A 772 24.54 -14.38 34.34
N GLU A 773 24.33 -14.80 33.08
CA GLU A 773 25.35 -14.76 32.03
C GLU A 773 25.78 -13.33 31.72
N GLY A 774 24.83 -12.41 31.55
CA GLY A 774 25.13 -10.99 31.34
C GLY A 774 25.88 -10.35 32.50
N ALA A 775 25.52 -10.66 33.74
CA ALA A 775 26.22 -10.18 34.93
C ALA A 775 27.64 -10.78 35.06
N GLY A 776 27.82 -12.04 34.68
CA GLY A 776 29.14 -12.68 34.58
C GLY A 776 30.03 -12.00 33.54
N LEU A 777 29.48 -11.77 32.34
CA LEU A 777 30.16 -11.03 31.27
C LEU A 777 30.53 -9.61 31.72
N LEU A 778 29.63 -8.90 32.39
CA LEU A 778 29.90 -7.56 32.92
C LEU A 778 31.09 -7.56 33.90
N MET A 779 31.18 -8.56 34.77
CA MET A 779 32.30 -8.71 35.71
C MET A 779 33.62 -8.99 34.99
N ASP A 780 33.61 -9.84 33.98
CA ASP A 780 34.79 -10.15 33.17
C ASP A 780 35.26 -8.92 32.38
N MET A 781 34.34 -8.18 31.76
CA MET A 781 34.64 -6.94 31.04
C MET A 781 35.19 -5.87 31.97
N ALA A 782 34.58 -5.69 33.15
CA ALA A 782 35.05 -4.78 34.18
C ALA A 782 36.43 -5.14 34.71
N HIS A 783 36.73 -6.43 34.89
CA HIS A 783 38.06 -6.88 35.27
C HIS A 783 39.08 -6.65 34.15
N GLY A 784 38.65 -6.81 32.89
CA GLY A 784 39.45 -6.51 31.71
C GLY A 784 39.91 -5.06 31.62
N LEU A 785 39.15 -4.10 32.18
CA LEU A 785 39.55 -2.69 32.26
C LEU A 785 40.88 -2.50 33.03
N LYS A 786 41.20 -3.36 33.98
CA LYS A 786 42.46 -3.31 34.76
C LYS A 786 43.69 -3.72 33.96
N GLY A 787 43.49 -4.33 32.79
CA GLY A 787 44.57 -4.73 31.89
C GLY A 787 45.10 -3.60 31.02
N PHE A 788 44.44 -2.43 31.01
CA PHE A 788 44.91 -1.25 30.28
C PHE A 788 45.88 -0.46 31.15
N ASP A 789 47.03 -0.05 30.61
CA ASP A 789 48.03 0.72 31.34
C ASP A 789 47.49 2.10 31.72
N VAL A 790 46.49 2.62 31.00
CA VAL A 790 45.83 3.90 31.30
C VAL A 790 44.85 3.83 32.48
N HIS A 791 44.47 2.63 32.92
CA HIS A 791 43.50 2.45 34.00
C HIS A 791 44.04 2.93 35.35
N GLY A 792 43.30 3.80 36.05
CA GLY A 792 43.68 4.33 37.36
C GLY A 792 44.80 5.38 37.36
N LYS A 793 45.34 5.77 36.19
CA LYS A 793 46.40 6.80 36.09
C LYS A 793 45.84 8.21 36.20
N THR A 794 46.52 9.08 36.95
CA THR A 794 46.17 10.51 37.11
C THR A 794 46.84 11.37 36.03
N GLY A 795 46.21 12.49 35.65
CA GLY A 795 46.75 13.43 34.66
C GLY A 795 46.44 13.09 33.21
N MET A 796 45.61 12.07 32.97
CA MET A 796 45.15 11.67 31.63
C MET A 796 43.75 12.23 31.29
N GLU A 797 43.17 13.09 32.13
CA GLU A 797 41.80 13.60 31.95
C GLU A 797 41.63 14.41 30.67
N GLY A 798 42.63 15.20 30.28
CA GLY A 798 42.59 15.97 29.02
C GLY A 798 42.56 15.07 27.79
N VAL A 799 43.42 14.04 27.78
CA VAL A 799 43.50 13.04 26.69
C VAL A 799 42.21 12.20 26.62
N TYR A 800 41.66 11.81 27.76
CA TYR A 800 40.37 11.10 27.81
C TYR A 800 39.24 11.95 27.23
N VAL A 801 39.15 13.23 27.61
CA VAL A 801 38.10 14.15 27.11
C VAL A 801 38.25 14.39 25.61
N GLY A 802 39.48 14.65 25.12
CA GLY A 802 39.75 14.85 23.71
C GLY A 802 39.38 13.64 22.84
N ILE A 803 39.87 12.44 23.20
CA ILE A 803 39.56 11.21 22.45
C ILE A 803 38.06 10.89 22.53
N LYS A 804 37.41 11.09 23.68
CA LYS A 804 35.96 10.88 23.81
C LYS A 804 35.16 11.86 22.94
N GLU A 805 35.55 13.13 22.92
CA GLU A 805 34.92 14.15 22.07
C GLU A 805 35.04 13.78 20.59
N VAL A 806 36.23 13.35 20.14
CA VAL A 806 36.43 12.83 18.77
C VAL A 806 35.54 11.63 18.49
N MET A 807 35.51 10.62 19.38
CA MET A 807 34.69 9.43 19.20
C MET A 807 33.19 9.76 19.11
N ASP A 808 32.70 10.68 19.94
CA ASP A 808 31.30 11.11 19.95
C ASP A 808 30.95 11.90 18.66
N LEU A 809 31.86 12.74 18.18
CA LEU A 809 31.73 13.46 16.90
C LEU A 809 31.76 12.49 15.70
N GLU A 810 32.69 11.53 15.68
CA GLU A 810 32.77 10.47 14.67
C GLU A 810 31.50 9.59 14.67
N GLU A 811 30.93 9.30 15.84
CA GLU A 811 29.65 8.58 15.94
C GLU A 811 28.49 9.40 15.35
N LYS A 812 28.43 10.72 15.63
CA LYS A 812 27.44 11.61 15.02
C LYS A 812 27.59 11.68 13.50
N ILE A 813 28.82 11.80 13.00
CA ILE A 813 29.12 11.78 11.55
C ILE A 813 28.63 10.47 10.94
N ARG A 814 29.01 9.31 11.51
CA ARG A 814 28.55 8.00 11.03
C ARG A 814 27.04 7.86 11.01
N LYS A 815 26.35 8.38 12.03
CA LYS A 815 24.88 8.36 12.09
C LYS A 815 24.27 9.20 10.96
N LEU A 816 24.75 10.42 10.74
CA LEU A 816 24.28 11.29 9.66
C LEU A 816 24.60 10.72 8.28
N GLU A 817 25.80 10.16 8.09
CA GLU A 817 26.21 9.48 6.87
C GLU A 817 25.32 8.25 6.59
N HIS A 818 25.03 7.44 7.61
CA HIS A 818 24.13 6.30 7.47
C HIS A 818 22.71 6.75 7.12
N MET A 819 22.17 7.76 7.80
CA MET A 819 20.82 8.30 7.53
C MET A 819 20.68 8.91 6.13
N SER A 820 21.75 9.50 5.59
CA SER A 820 21.79 10.02 4.21
C SER A 820 22.02 8.92 3.17
N GLY A 821 22.64 7.81 3.60
CA GLY A 821 22.97 6.65 2.78
C GLY A 821 21.75 5.88 2.29
N VAL A 822 21.94 5.12 1.21
CA VAL A 822 20.91 4.26 0.61
C VAL A 822 20.53 3.12 1.56
N GLU A 823 21.44 2.71 2.44
CA GLU A 823 21.24 1.63 3.42
C GLU A 823 20.17 1.96 4.48
N ALA A 824 19.86 3.24 4.69
CA ALA A 824 18.80 3.67 5.60
C ALA A 824 17.39 3.60 4.99
N LEU A 825 17.26 3.34 3.69
CA LEU A 825 15.95 3.18 3.06
C LEU A 825 15.28 1.90 3.58
N GLU A 826 14.00 2.00 3.92
CA GLU A 826 13.19 0.93 4.52
C GLU A 826 13.21 -0.35 3.69
N LEU A 827 13.19 -0.21 2.36
CA LEU A 827 13.16 -1.33 1.41
C LEU A 827 14.54 -1.80 0.95
N PHE A 828 15.64 -1.17 1.38
CA PHE A 828 16.98 -1.55 0.92
C PHE A 828 17.39 -2.99 1.30
N PRO A 829 17.09 -3.49 2.52
CA PRO A 829 17.36 -4.89 2.86
C PRO A 829 16.62 -5.88 1.95
N ASP A 830 15.34 -5.63 1.65
CA ASP A 830 14.55 -6.46 0.72
C ASP A 830 15.10 -6.39 -0.71
N PHE A 831 15.53 -5.20 -1.16
CA PHE A 831 16.21 -5.03 -2.45
C PHE A 831 17.47 -5.89 -2.54
N ARG A 832 18.34 -5.83 -1.51
CA ARG A 832 19.58 -6.60 -1.47
C ARG A 832 19.32 -8.10 -1.49
N ALA A 833 18.33 -8.56 -0.72
CA ALA A 833 17.93 -9.97 -0.69
C ALA A 833 17.44 -10.44 -2.07
N ARG A 834 16.52 -9.69 -2.70
CA ARG A 834 16.02 -10.01 -4.06
C ARG A 834 17.11 -9.98 -5.12
N LYS A 835 18.03 -9.02 -5.03
CA LYS A 835 19.20 -8.94 -5.92
C LYS A 835 20.10 -10.18 -5.78
N SER A 836 20.30 -10.66 -4.55
CA SER A 836 21.04 -11.92 -4.27
C SER A 836 20.40 -13.12 -4.97
N VAL A 837 19.06 -13.24 -4.91
CA VAL A 837 18.31 -14.29 -5.63
C VAL A 837 18.56 -14.20 -7.15
N LEU A 838 18.47 -12.99 -7.72
CA LEU A 838 18.71 -12.78 -9.16
C LEU A 838 20.14 -13.16 -9.57
N HIS A 839 21.15 -12.90 -8.73
CA HIS A 839 22.52 -13.35 -8.97
C HIS A 839 22.63 -14.88 -8.88
N ALA A 840 22.09 -15.49 -7.81
CA ALA A 840 22.17 -16.93 -7.58
C ALA A 840 21.54 -17.75 -8.72
N LEU A 841 20.45 -17.24 -9.30
CA LEU A 841 19.73 -17.89 -10.40
C LEU A 841 20.23 -17.49 -11.80
N GLY A 842 21.23 -16.61 -11.90
CA GLY A 842 21.85 -16.21 -13.18
C GLY A 842 20.99 -15.26 -14.02
N TYR A 843 20.13 -14.46 -13.39
CA TYR A 843 19.38 -13.39 -14.08
C TYR A 843 20.23 -12.14 -14.29
N ILE A 844 21.18 -11.90 -13.39
CA ILE A 844 22.13 -10.80 -13.45
C ILE A 844 23.54 -11.34 -13.16
N ASN A 845 24.55 -10.76 -13.82
CA ASN A 845 25.95 -11.12 -13.60
C ASN A 845 26.61 -10.26 -12.51
N ALA A 846 27.87 -10.55 -12.19
CA ALA A 846 28.65 -9.83 -11.17
C ALA A 846 28.82 -8.32 -11.44
N SER A 847 28.65 -7.88 -12.69
CA SER A 847 28.66 -6.46 -13.07
C SER A 847 27.29 -5.79 -13.01
N GLU A 848 26.30 -6.46 -12.41
CA GLU A 848 24.92 -5.98 -12.23
C GLU A 848 24.17 -5.73 -13.54
N THR A 849 24.57 -6.41 -14.62
CA THR A 849 23.89 -6.33 -15.91
C THR A 849 22.99 -7.54 -16.13
N ALA A 850 21.87 -7.32 -16.81
CA ALA A 850 20.89 -8.37 -17.08
C ALA A 850 21.42 -9.40 -18.09
N GLU A 851 21.48 -10.66 -17.67
CA GLU A 851 21.83 -11.81 -18.50
C GLU A 851 20.68 -12.20 -19.44
N LEU A 852 20.85 -13.25 -20.26
CA LEU A 852 19.79 -13.74 -21.14
C LEU A 852 18.49 -14.06 -20.39
N LYS A 853 18.57 -14.75 -19.24
CA LYS A 853 17.44 -15.01 -18.34
C LYS A 853 16.77 -13.72 -17.85
N GLY A 854 17.59 -12.76 -17.38
CA GLY A 854 17.13 -11.43 -16.97
C GLY A 854 16.35 -10.70 -18.07
N ARG A 855 16.91 -10.66 -19.28
CA ARG A 855 16.29 -10.03 -20.45
C ARG A 855 14.98 -10.71 -20.86
N ALA A 856 14.87 -12.02 -20.70
CA ALA A 856 13.63 -12.75 -20.94
C ALA A 856 12.57 -12.42 -19.89
N ALA A 857 12.89 -12.49 -18.60
CA ALA A 857 11.97 -12.24 -17.49
C ALA A 857 11.37 -10.84 -17.46
N VAL A 858 12.07 -9.83 -17.99
CA VAL A 858 11.53 -8.46 -18.14
C VAL A 858 10.22 -8.41 -18.93
N ASN A 859 10.00 -9.38 -19.83
CA ASN A 859 8.79 -9.43 -20.65
C ASN A 859 7.59 -10.05 -19.93
N VAL A 860 7.78 -10.57 -18.72
CA VAL A 860 6.77 -11.24 -17.91
C VAL A 860 6.22 -10.26 -16.88
N THR A 861 4.92 -9.99 -16.95
CA THR A 861 4.22 -9.10 -16.02
C THR A 861 3.31 -9.85 -15.06
N THR A 862 3.18 -11.16 -15.23
CA THR A 862 2.47 -12.05 -14.31
C THR A 862 3.09 -12.08 -12.91
N ASN A 863 2.25 -12.42 -11.92
CA ASN A 863 2.70 -12.60 -10.54
C ASN A 863 3.76 -13.70 -10.48
N GLU A 864 4.87 -13.42 -9.78
CA GLU A 864 6.07 -14.25 -9.73
C GLU A 864 6.68 -14.57 -11.11
N SER A 865 7.23 -13.54 -11.75
CA SER A 865 7.80 -13.58 -13.11
C SER A 865 8.88 -14.65 -13.33
N LEU A 866 9.50 -15.14 -12.25
CA LEU A 866 10.56 -16.13 -12.31
C LEU A 866 10.04 -17.54 -12.61
N ILE A 867 8.83 -17.92 -12.18
CA ILE A 867 8.32 -19.30 -12.41
C ILE A 867 8.18 -19.59 -13.91
N LEU A 868 7.51 -18.71 -14.65
CA LEU A 868 7.32 -18.89 -16.10
C LEU A 868 8.66 -18.87 -16.85
N THR A 869 9.58 -18.01 -16.41
CA THR A 869 10.90 -17.90 -17.03
C THR A 869 11.73 -19.16 -16.79
N GLU A 870 11.78 -19.66 -15.54
CA GLU A 870 12.48 -20.91 -15.22
C GLU A 870 11.86 -22.11 -15.94
N ALA A 871 10.53 -22.19 -16.04
CA ALA A 871 9.85 -23.26 -16.75
C ALA A 871 10.25 -23.32 -18.23
N ALA A 872 10.37 -22.16 -18.89
CA ALA A 872 10.83 -22.07 -20.27
C ALA A 872 12.32 -22.44 -20.40
N PHE A 873 13.19 -21.94 -19.52
CA PHE A 873 14.64 -22.21 -19.59
C PHE A 873 15.01 -23.65 -19.21
N GLN A 874 14.22 -24.31 -18.38
CA GLN A 874 14.42 -25.71 -17.98
C GLN A 874 13.77 -26.70 -18.95
N GLY A 875 13.10 -26.22 -20.02
CA GLY A 875 12.46 -27.06 -21.03
C GLY A 875 11.22 -27.82 -20.56
N VAL A 876 10.59 -27.38 -19.46
CA VAL A 876 9.37 -28.01 -18.89
C VAL A 876 8.21 -27.99 -19.89
N LEU A 877 8.18 -26.96 -20.75
CA LEU A 877 7.11 -26.73 -21.72
C LEU A 877 7.38 -27.38 -23.09
N ASP A 878 8.62 -27.79 -23.35
CA ASP A 878 9.06 -28.36 -24.63
C ASP A 878 8.29 -29.62 -25.05
N PRO A 879 7.99 -30.60 -24.16
CA PRO A 879 7.27 -31.81 -24.56
C PRO A 879 5.77 -31.58 -24.77
N LEU A 880 5.24 -30.44 -24.35
CA LEU A 880 3.81 -30.16 -24.36
C LEU A 880 3.32 -29.76 -25.75
N ASN A 881 2.08 -30.12 -26.07
CA ASN A 881 1.36 -29.55 -27.21
C ASN A 881 0.69 -28.19 -26.81
N PRO A 882 0.18 -27.41 -27.78
CA PRO A 882 -0.42 -26.10 -27.50
C PRO A 882 -1.57 -26.13 -26.47
N MET A 883 -2.42 -27.16 -26.51
CA MET A 883 -3.55 -27.32 -25.58
C MET A 883 -3.06 -27.60 -24.15
N GLU A 884 -2.02 -28.42 -24.01
CA GLU A 884 -1.37 -28.72 -22.74
C GLU A 884 -0.64 -27.50 -22.16
N ILE A 885 0.02 -26.70 -23.00
CA ILE A 885 0.64 -25.43 -22.58
C ILE A 885 -0.41 -24.49 -22.02
N ALA A 886 -1.53 -24.30 -22.72
CA ALA A 886 -2.63 -23.47 -22.23
C ALA A 886 -3.14 -23.96 -20.86
N ALA A 887 -3.31 -25.27 -20.70
CA ALA A 887 -3.76 -25.89 -19.45
C ALA A 887 -2.80 -25.63 -18.29
N VAL A 888 -1.50 -25.91 -18.47
CA VAL A 888 -0.49 -25.75 -17.42
C VAL A 888 -0.27 -24.28 -17.07
N CYS A 889 -0.17 -23.38 -18.07
CA CYS A 889 0.04 -21.96 -17.84
C CYS A 889 -1.16 -21.27 -17.18
N SER A 890 -2.38 -21.83 -17.26
CA SER A 890 -3.55 -21.31 -16.56
C SER A 890 -3.36 -21.23 -15.04
N SER A 891 -2.47 -22.06 -14.48
CA SER A 891 -2.17 -22.11 -13.05
C SER A 891 -1.52 -20.84 -12.50
N LEU A 892 -0.83 -20.07 -13.35
CA LEU A 892 -0.12 -18.84 -12.97
C LEU A 892 -1.06 -17.64 -12.74
N ILE A 893 -2.28 -17.70 -13.30
CA ILE A 893 -3.22 -16.56 -13.28
C ILE A 893 -4.53 -16.86 -12.55
N PHE A 894 -4.82 -18.13 -12.27
CA PHE A 894 -6.02 -18.52 -11.54
C PHE A 894 -5.88 -18.21 -10.04
N GLN A 895 -6.94 -17.67 -9.43
CA GLN A 895 -6.89 -17.11 -8.07
C GLN A 895 -7.87 -17.75 -7.07
N ASP A 896 -8.82 -18.57 -7.50
CA ASP A 896 -9.80 -19.12 -6.56
C ASP A 896 -9.22 -20.32 -5.80
N ARG A 897 -8.83 -20.09 -4.53
CA ARG A 897 -8.27 -21.11 -3.63
C ARG A 897 -9.25 -22.22 -3.24
N ARG A 898 -10.55 -22.07 -3.52
CA ARG A 898 -11.57 -23.07 -3.14
C ARG A 898 -11.86 -24.09 -4.24
N ALA A 899 -11.40 -23.84 -5.47
CA ALA A 899 -11.61 -24.78 -6.55
C ALA A 899 -10.79 -26.05 -6.31
N ALA A 900 -11.40 -27.21 -6.53
CA ALA A 900 -10.71 -28.49 -6.43
C ALA A 900 -9.59 -28.57 -7.47
N GLU A 901 -8.39 -28.96 -7.03
CA GLU A 901 -7.27 -29.24 -7.93
C GLU A 901 -7.32 -30.69 -8.38
N ASP A 902 -8.08 -30.97 -9.44
CA ASP A 902 -8.06 -32.26 -10.11
C ASP A 902 -7.43 -32.15 -11.49
N VAL A 903 -6.21 -32.70 -11.60
CA VAL A 903 -5.41 -32.76 -12.84
C VAL A 903 -5.34 -34.18 -13.40
N SER A 904 -6.11 -35.13 -12.86
CA SER A 904 -6.03 -36.55 -13.26
C SER A 904 -6.45 -36.77 -14.73
N GLU A 905 -7.42 -35.99 -15.21
CA GLU A 905 -7.92 -36.01 -16.59
C GLU A 905 -6.97 -35.35 -17.61
N LEU A 906 -5.92 -34.65 -17.16
CA LEU A 906 -4.93 -34.07 -18.08
C LEU A 906 -4.03 -35.17 -18.67
N PRO A 907 -3.48 -35.00 -19.89
CA PRO A 907 -2.49 -35.90 -20.46
C PRO A 907 -1.26 -36.11 -19.56
N ASP A 908 -0.61 -37.28 -19.68
CA ASP A 908 0.57 -37.64 -18.87
C ASP A 908 1.71 -36.62 -18.96
N THR A 909 1.92 -36.04 -20.15
CA THR A 909 2.89 -34.97 -20.41
C THR A 909 2.57 -33.72 -19.60
N ALA A 910 1.31 -33.27 -19.62
CA ALA A 910 0.86 -32.14 -18.82
C ALA A 910 0.96 -32.41 -17.32
N ARG A 911 0.62 -33.61 -16.83
CA ARG A 911 0.75 -33.96 -15.41
C ARG A 911 2.20 -33.96 -14.93
N LYS A 912 3.14 -34.38 -15.78
CA LYS A 912 4.59 -34.25 -15.48
C LYS A 912 5.01 -32.79 -15.40
N ALA A 913 4.61 -31.96 -16.37
CA ALA A 913 4.90 -30.54 -16.35
C ALA A 913 4.30 -29.83 -15.12
N VAL A 914 3.11 -30.21 -14.65
CA VAL A 914 2.53 -29.71 -13.39
C VAL A 914 3.44 -30.01 -12.19
N ALA A 915 3.99 -31.23 -12.11
CA ALA A 915 4.91 -31.60 -11.04
C ALA A 915 6.24 -30.83 -11.11
N GLU A 916 6.76 -30.63 -12.33
CA GLU A 916 7.98 -29.85 -12.56
C GLU A 916 7.78 -28.36 -12.24
N MET A 917 6.65 -27.75 -12.63
CA MET A 917 6.28 -26.39 -12.25
C MET A 917 6.23 -26.20 -10.73
N LYS A 918 5.65 -27.18 -10.00
CA LYS A 918 5.67 -27.18 -8.53
C LYS A 918 7.09 -27.29 -7.98
N SER A 919 7.95 -28.10 -8.58
CA SER A 919 9.36 -28.22 -8.20
C SER A 919 10.12 -26.91 -8.40
N ILE A 920 9.89 -26.21 -9.52
CA ILE A 920 10.45 -24.88 -9.78
C ILE A 920 10.01 -23.88 -8.71
N ALA A 921 8.71 -23.84 -8.37
CA ALA A 921 8.21 -22.94 -7.33
C ALA A 921 8.86 -23.23 -5.96
N VAL A 922 9.07 -24.51 -5.60
CA VAL A 922 9.80 -24.89 -4.38
C VAL A 922 11.26 -24.43 -4.44
N MET A 923 11.93 -24.60 -5.57
CA MET A 923 13.31 -24.16 -5.76
C MET A 923 13.45 -22.63 -5.60
N LEU A 924 12.53 -21.87 -6.20
CA LEU A 924 12.48 -20.42 -6.04
C LEU A 924 12.20 -20.02 -4.59
N ALA A 925 11.24 -20.63 -3.92
CA ALA A 925 10.93 -20.35 -2.52
C ALA A 925 12.12 -20.59 -1.58
N LYS A 926 12.91 -21.65 -1.84
CA LYS A 926 14.15 -21.93 -1.11
C LYS A 926 15.22 -20.87 -1.36
N ALA A 927 15.45 -20.51 -2.62
CA ALA A 927 16.40 -19.45 -2.97
C ALA A 927 16.04 -18.11 -2.31
N GLN A 928 14.76 -17.78 -2.23
CA GLN A 928 14.28 -16.59 -1.51
C GLN A 928 14.53 -16.67 -0.01
N SER A 929 14.23 -17.82 0.61
CA SER A 929 14.44 -18.05 2.04
C SER A 929 15.93 -17.97 2.42
N GLU A 930 16.80 -18.57 1.61
CA GLU A 930 18.27 -18.53 1.78
C GLU A 930 18.83 -17.10 1.64
N ALA A 931 18.20 -16.26 0.81
CA ALA A 931 18.56 -14.85 0.66
C ALA A 931 18.02 -13.93 1.78
N GLY A 932 17.26 -14.47 2.73
CA GLY A 932 16.69 -13.72 3.85
C GLY A 932 15.32 -13.09 3.59
N ILE A 933 14.61 -13.49 2.52
CA ILE A 933 13.23 -13.06 2.25
C ILE A 933 12.28 -13.97 3.03
N GLU A 934 11.37 -13.39 3.82
CA GLU A 934 10.37 -14.14 4.58
C GLU A 934 9.44 -14.92 3.62
N THR A 935 9.70 -16.22 3.47
CA THR A 935 8.98 -17.09 2.54
C THR A 935 8.74 -18.44 3.21
N VAL A 936 7.48 -18.86 3.29
CA VAL A 936 7.09 -20.22 3.68
C VAL A 936 6.86 -21.02 2.40
N VAL A 937 7.61 -22.12 2.22
CA VAL A 937 7.67 -22.86 0.95
C VAL A 937 6.30 -23.40 0.53
N GLU A 938 5.56 -24.03 1.44
CA GLU A 938 4.25 -24.60 1.14
C GLU A 938 3.23 -23.52 0.76
N ASP A 939 3.25 -22.39 1.45
CA ASP A 939 2.36 -21.26 1.18
C ASP A 939 2.69 -20.63 -0.17
N PHE A 940 3.98 -20.51 -0.52
CA PHE A 940 4.44 -19.96 -1.80
C PHE A 940 3.86 -20.73 -3.00
N VAL A 941 3.94 -22.07 -2.98
CA VAL A 941 3.43 -22.89 -4.10
C VAL A 941 1.92 -22.71 -4.25
N GLY A 942 1.16 -22.81 -3.17
CA GLY A 942 -0.31 -22.65 -3.21
C GLY A 942 -0.78 -21.21 -3.48
N GLU A 943 0.08 -20.23 -3.22
CA GLU A 943 -0.17 -18.83 -3.52
C GLU A 943 -0.02 -18.52 -5.02
N TYR A 944 1.04 -19.02 -5.67
CA TYR A 944 1.37 -18.66 -7.05
C TYR A 944 0.92 -19.67 -8.11
N LEU A 945 0.73 -20.95 -7.76
CA LEU A 945 0.30 -21.99 -8.69
C LEU A 945 -1.02 -22.61 -8.24
N LYS A 946 -2.09 -22.42 -9.01
CA LYS A 946 -3.41 -22.98 -8.72
C LYS A 946 -3.97 -23.75 -9.92
N PHE A 947 -4.04 -25.06 -9.83
CA PHE A 947 -4.34 -25.91 -10.98
C PHE A 947 -5.85 -26.18 -11.21
N GLY A 948 -6.74 -25.60 -10.39
CA GLY A 948 -8.18 -25.90 -10.40
C GLY A 948 -8.95 -25.57 -11.70
N LEU A 949 -8.36 -24.86 -12.67
CA LEU A 949 -8.94 -24.64 -14.00
C LEU A 949 -8.12 -25.25 -15.14
N SER A 950 -7.09 -26.05 -14.86
CA SER A 950 -6.20 -26.59 -15.89
C SER A 950 -6.96 -27.51 -16.85
N THR A 951 -7.76 -28.43 -16.33
CA THR A 951 -8.60 -29.34 -17.13
C THR A 951 -9.65 -28.60 -17.96
N VAL A 952 -10.31 -27.60 -17.36
CA VAL A 952 -11.28 -26.74 -18.06
C VAL A 952 -10.63 -25.99 -19.22
N THR A 953 -9.40 -25.50 -19.02
CA THR A 953 -8.63 -24.78 -20.02
C THR A 953 -8.15 -25.71 -21.14
N TYR A 954 -7.72 -26.92 -20.80
CA TYR A 954 -7.36 -27.95 -21.78
C TYR A 954 -8.53 -28.26 -22.72
N GLU A 955 -9.70 -28.58 -22.17
CA GLU A 955 -10.91 -28.87 -22.96
C GLU A 955 -11.34 -27.67 -23.82
N TRP A 956 -11.20 -26.44 -23.28
CA TRP A 956 -11.43 -25.24 -24.06
C TRP A 956 -10.47 -25.12 -25.25
N ALA A 957 -9.18 -25.35 -25.05
CA ALA A 957 -8.20 -25.32 -26.13
C ALA A 957 -8.44 -26.44 -27.16
N CYS A 958 -9.00 -27.57 -26.76
CA CYS A 958 -9.43 -28.67 -27.64
C CYS A 958 -10.69 -28.35 -28.48
N GLY A 959 -11.31 -27.17 -28.31
CA GLY A 959 -12.48 -26.77 -29.10
C GLY A 959 -13.83 -27.14 -28.47
N VAL A 960 -13.85 -27.60 -27.20
CA VAL A 960 -15.10 -27.92 -26.50
C VAL A 960 -15.95 -26.67 -26.30
N PRO A 961 -17.28 -26.70 -26.56
CA PRO A 961 -18.16 -25.55 -26.35
C PRO A 961 -18.14 -25.01 -24.91
N PHE A 962 -18.36 -23.70 -24.74
CA PHE A 962 -18.25 -23.05 -23.44
C PHE A 962 -19.25 -23.64 -22.42
N VAL A 963 -20.47 -23.93 -22.86
CA VAL A 963 -21.51 -24.56 -22.03
C VAL A 963 -21.09 -25.92 -21.46
N ASP A 964 -20.26 -26.67 -22.18
CA ASP A 964 -19.84 -28.00 -21.76
C ASP A 964 -18.66 -27.92 -20.79
N ILE A 965 -17.69 -27.03 -21.01
CA ILE A 965 -16.60 -26.81 -20.04
C ILE A 965 -17.10 -26.23 -18.71
N CYS A 966 -18.18 -25.43 -18.72
CA CYS A 966 -18.79 -24.93 -17.49
C CYS A 966 -19.39 -26.04 -16.62
N ARG A 967 -19.65 -27.24 -17.18
CA ARG A 967 -20.15 -28.39 -16.40
C ARG A 967 -19.03 -29.18 -15.73
N LEU A 968 -17.78 -28.95 -16.10
CA LEU A 968 -16.61 -29.63 -15.55
C LEU A 968 -16.16 -29.02 -14.21
N THR A 969 -16.70 -27.87 -13.82
CA THR A 969 -16.27 -27.14 -12.63
C THR A 969 -17.42 -26.39 -11.97
N GLU A 970 -17.32 -26.17 -10.66
CA GLU A 970 -18.24 -25.28 -9.92
C GLU A 970 -17.83 -23.80 -10.00
N VAL A 971 -16.69 -23.51 -10.63
CA VAL A 971 -16.20 -22.14 -10.82
C VAL A 971 -17.16 -21.37 -11.72
N GLN A 972 -17.52 -20.15 -11.29
CA GLN A 972 -18.44 -19.28 -12.02
C GLN A 972 -17.90 -18.90 -13.40
N GLU A 973 -18.80 -18.79 -14.38
CA GLU A 973 -18.49 -18.56 -15.79
C GLU A 973 -17.65 -17.30 -16.02
N GLY A 974 -17.96 -16.20 -15.31
CA GLY A 974 -17.18 -14.97 -15.39
C GLY A 974 -15.74 -15.09 -14.86
N THR A 975 -15.48 -16.01 -13.92
CA THR A 975 -14.13 -16.32 -13.44
C THR A 975 -13.37 -17.15 -14.48
N ILE A 976 -14.03 -18.11 -15.14
CA ILE A 976 -13.45 -18.89 -16.24
C ILE A 976 -13.02 -17.94 -17.37
N VAL A 977 -13.93 -17.08 -17.85
CA VAL A 977 -13.62 -16.12 -18.93
C VAL A 977 -12.47 -15.19 -18.53
N ARG A 978 -12.46 -14.67 -17.30
CA ARG A 978 -11.34 -13.81 -16.85
C ARG A 978 -10.00 -14.55 -16.82
N THR A 979 -10.02 -15.82 -16.43
CA THR A 979 -8.84 -16.68 -16.41
C THR A 979 -8.31 -16.87 -17.84
N LEU A 980 -9.18 -17.19 -18.79
CA LEU A 980 -8.81 -17.38 -20.20
C LEU A 980 -8.31 -16.08 -20.86
N VAL A 981 -8.94 -14.94 -20.59
CA VAL A 981 -8.48 -13.64 -21.10
C VAL A 981 -7.11 -13.27 -20.54
N ARG A 982 -6.85 -13.51 -19.25
CA ARG A 982 -5.52 -13.29 -18.65
C ARG A 982 -4.50 -14.31 -19.13
N LEU A 983 -4.92 -15.54 -19.43
CA LEU A 983 -4.04 -16.57 -19.98
C LEU A 983 -3.51 -16.18 -21.36
N ASP A 984 -4.30 -15.49 -22.20
CA ASP A 984 -3.77 -14.93 -23.46
C ASP A 984 -2.59 -13.99 -23.23
N GLU A 985 -2.66 -13.14 -22.19
CA GLU A 985 -1.53 -12.28 -21.81
C GLU A 985 -0.29 -13.13 -21.44
N VAL A 986 -0.45 -14.20 -20.63
CA VAL A 986 0.64 -15.12 -20.25
C VAL A 986 1.26 -15.85 -21.46
N LEU A 987 0.43 -16.36 -22.37
CA LEU A 987 0.91 -17.08 -23.55
C LEU A 987 1.71 -16.15 -24.47
N ARG A 988 1.32 -14.88 -24.58
CA ARG A 988 2.10 -13.87 -25.30
C ARG A 988 3.40 -13.52 -24.58
N GLU A 989 3.42 -13.53 -23.25
CA GLU A 989 4.65 -13.36 -22.45
C GLU A 989 5.61 -14.53 -22.68
N LEU A 990 5.09 -15.76 -22.67
CA LEU A 990 5.85 -16.96 -23.02
C LEU A 990 6.42 -16.86 -24.45
N GLY A 991 5.62 -16.40 -25.41
CA GLY A 991 6.09 -16.15 -26.77
C GLY A 991 7.22 -15.10 -26.83
N LYS A 992 7.19 -14.06 -25.99
CA LYS A 992 8.31 -13.10 -25.89
C LYS A 992 9.55 -13.72 -25.27
N ILE A 993 9.41 -14.56 -24.25
CA ILE A 993 10.53 -15.33 -23.67
C ILE A 993 11.19 -16.18 -24.76
N ALA A 994 10.38 -16.95 -25.49
CA ALA A 994 10.84 -17.82 -26.57
C ALA A 994 11.58 -17.04 -27.69
N LYS A 995 11.10 -15.84 -28.04
CA LYS A 995 11.81 -14.94 -28.97
C LYS A 995 13.17 -14.49 -28.45
N VAL A 996 13.28 -14.19 -27.15
CA VAL A 996 14.54 -13.75 -26.54
C VAL A 996 15.54 -14.92 -26.47
N THR A 997 15.08 -16.13 -26.18
CA THR A 997 15.93 -17.33 -26.13
C THR A 997 16.29 -17.88 -27.52
N GLY A 998 15.55 -17.48 -28.56
CA GLY A 998 15.70 -18.02 -29.91
C GLY A 998 15.02 -19.37 -30.13
N ASP A 999 14.11 -19.75 -29.23
CA ASP A 999 13.33 -21.00 -29.35
C ASP A 999 12.11 -20.78 -30.25
N ALA A 1000 12.29 -21.08 -31.54
CA ALA A 1000 11.22 -20.96 -32.53
C ALA A 1000 10.06 -21.94 -32.27
N ALA A 1001 10.34 -23.14 -31.76
CA ALA A 1001 9.33 -24.17 -31.56
C ALA A 1001 8.40 -23.79 -30.39
N LEU A 1002 8.96 -23.34 -29.27
CA LEU A 1002 8.17 -22.85 -28.14
C LEU A 1002 7.37 -21.59 -28.51
N PHE A 1003 7.95 -20.69 -29.33
CA PHE A 1003 7.24 -19.52 -29.83
C PHE A 1003 6.00 -19.90 -30.65
N GLU A 1004 6.15 -20.81 -31.62
CA GLU A 1004 5.03 -21.28 -32.45
C GLU A 1004 3.94 -21.95 -31.60
N LYS A 1005 4.32 -22.82 -30.66
CA LYS A 1005 3.36 -23.48 -29.76
C LYS A 1005 2.62 -22.47 -28.87
N ALA A 1006 3.29 -21.44 -28.37
CA ALA A 1006 2.68 -20.42 -27.52
C ALA A 1006 1.68 -19.55 -28.32
N GLU A 1007 2.02 -19.17 -29.56
CA GLU A 1007 1.10 -18.46 -30.46
C GLU A 1007 -0.10 -19.34 -30.84
N GLU A 1008 0.12 -20.62 -31.15
CA GLU A 1008 -0.96 -21.56 -31.44
C GLU A 1008 -1.89 -21.75 -30.23
N ALA A 1009 -1.34 -21.89 -29.02
CA ALA A 1009 -2.11 -21.96 -27.79
C ALA A 1009 -2.97 -20.70 -27.59
N SER A 1010 -2.42 -19.51 -27.84
CA SER A 1010 -3.15 -18.24 -27.78
C SER A 1010 -4.30 -18.22 -28.79
N ILE A 1011 -4.07 -18.68 -30.03
CA ILE A 1011 -5.12 -18.76 -31.07
C ILE A 1011 -6.25 -19.70 -30.64
N LEU A 1012 -5.92 -20.88 -30.12
CA LEU A 1012 -6.89 -21.92 -29.73
C LEU A 1012 -7.84 -21.45 -28.63
N ILE A 1013 -7.36 -20.65 -27.66
CA ILE A 1013 -8.20 -20.14 -26.58
C ILE A 1013 -9.04 -18.91 -26.99
N LYS A 1014 -8.62 -18.17 -28.03
CA LYS A 1014 -9.24 -16.90 -28.46
C LYS A 1014 -10.46 -17.07 -29.35
N ARG A 1015 -11.54 -17.63 -28.78
CA ARG A 1015 -12.80 -17.85 -29.51
C ARG A 1015 -14.05 -17.54 -28.69
N ASP A 1016 -15.16 -17.41 -29.42
CA ASP A 1016 -16.53 -17.34 -28.91
C ASP A 1016 -16.73 -16.36 -27.75
N ILE A 1017 -17.58 -16.72 -26.77
CA ILE A 1017 -18.00 -15.85 -25.66
C ILE A 1017 -16.84 -15.35 -24.78
N CYS A 1018 -15.72 -16.07 -24.72
CA CYS A 1018 -14.57 -15.69 -23.91
C CYS A 1018 -13.87 -14.41 -24.40
N PHE A 1019 -13.91 -14.17 -25.72
CA PHE A 1019 -13.27 -13.04 -26.38
C PHE A 1019 -14.26 -12.21 -27.22
N CYS A 1020 -15.54 -12.25 -26.86
CA CYS A 1020 -16.57 -11.44 -27.48
C CYS A 1020 -16.24 -9.95 -27.35
N SER A 1021 -16.42 -9.18 -28.44
CA SER A 1021 -16.17 -7.74 -28.46
C SER A 1021 -17.04 -7.01 -27.43
N SER A 1022 -16.46 -6.04 -26.72
CA SER A 1022 -17.19 -5.18 -25.77
C SER A 1022 -18.35 -4.46 -26.46
N LEU A 1023 -19.51 -4.43 -25.80
CA LEU A 1023 -20.72 -3.70 -26.21
C LEU A 1023 -20.53 -2.18 -26.14
N TYR A 1024 -19.49 -1.69 -25.46
CA TYR A 1024 -19.16 -0.27 -25.43
C TYR A 1024 -18.42 0.21 -26.68
N LEU A 1025 -17.78 -0.70 -27.42
CA LEU A 1025 -16.96 -0.40 -28.59
C LEU A 1025 -17.72 -0.55 -29.93
N SER A 1026 -18.97 -1.03 -29.87
CA SER A 1026 -19.77 -1.36 -31.05
C SER A 1026 -20.81 -0.32 -31.42
#